data_AF-A0A371DRA7-F1
#
_entry.id   AF-A0A371DRA7-F1
#
_cell.length_a   1.000
_cell.length_b   1.000
_cell.length_c   1.000
_cell.angle_alpha   90.00
_cell.angle_beta   90.00
_cell.angle_gamma   90.00
#
_symmetry.space_group_name_H-M   'P 1'
#
loop_
_entity.id
_entity.type
_entity.pdbx_description
1 polymer ?
#
loop_
_entity_poly.entity_id
_entity_poly.type
_entity_poly.pdbx_seq_one_letter_code
_entity_poly.pdbx_strand_id
1 'polypeptide(L)'
;MYARYAHHRTPRDAPTTLDRLPAEILLEVTSYLTSRSYILHLSQVSSCVHAKVVPALYADVELHGAEQCERTLHMLQRRPDVARHIRRLSVHPEDEGSPRPHEQIKAWDNAGVVSRCVMKVAQHLDALSHFEWDGEDMLPDDRMWSELRARCPRLRHIGTTFGCFLPRPTSSLFKFTDLLGFSLSFKDGFYAHSLHLPSRGGSDASKDDLLLGLADQESESEPVFTRLWDMLTLRCPHLESLRIVGNSSEPSDASRLYTADWPHLRYLTLGALVWTTTVPGQAHTTSDFKTFLERHPTIESLHLLGRPSTNQVDLSTLPPDALPNLKEFSGSFGLLRSLVDRVQAEDLAAAGVNVAQAQPQVQNQNQNQNQQSPPVPTTPLSKTLQRVCFPHPMHLRDLTPLAISRVLLGLHALTSIKVTFAIQGGYDSNGVFRTLVASCPHLSDMDITCTNRPSFFLDAFATSLRGLSRLRTLSLALVRMPGEEPMHVGASRIALANPRLKSFSIAFIPAQGTSEVPLPPVEQGTFDLTCDAHGIPVCLDVSQRYAAVWPWKSRAGARAGVAEWFASVASALGVEAPLILLENSVGTSGVRYGLGDPALWRALAFYRGWSTSRRWRYDLRPSGHPDLEKKGLFELLTERNPAGEEARLMLFCLCLLLLTVWALISKAARGA
;
A
#
# COMPACT_ATOMS: atom_id res chain seq x y z
N MET A 1 24.35 -50.01 -19.84
CA MET A 1 25.60 -49.75 -19.09
C MET A 1 25.78 -48.24 -18.97
N TYR A 2 25.29 -47.63 -17.88
CA TYR A 2 25.60 -46.24 -17.52
C TYR A 2 26.50 -46.28 -16.28
N ALA A 3 27.69 -45.68 -16.40
CA ALA A 3 28.69 -45.66 -15.35
C ALA A 3 28.19 -44.89 -14.12
N ARG A 4 28.05 -45.61 -12.99
CA ARG A 4 27.83 -45.02 -11.67
C ARG A 4 29.06 -44.19 -11.29
N TYR A 5 28.94 -42.87 -11.39
CA TYR A 5 29.86 -41.96 -10.72
C TYR A 5 29.72 -42.16 -9.20
N ALA A 6 30.72 -42.79 -8.59
CA ALA A 6 30.85 -42.86 -7.15
C ALA A 6 31.15 -41.46 -6.62
N HIS A 7 30.14 -40.78 -6.05
CA HIS A 7 30.36 -39.57 -5.27
C HIS A 7 31.32 -39.89 -4.12
N HIS A 8 32.53 -39.33 -4.19
CA HIS A 8 33.40 -39.21 -3.03
C HIS A 8 32.62 -38.50 -1.92
N ARG A 9 32.21 -39.26 -0.89
CA ARG A 9 31.73 -38.70 0.37
C ARG A 9 32.89 -37.99 1.02
N THR A 10 32.92 -36.66 0.92
CA THR A 10 33.74 -35.83 1.79
C THR A 10 33.42 -36.17 3.26
N PRO A 11 34.42 -36.13 4.17
CA PRO A 11 34.20 -36.39 5.58
C PRO A 11 33.06 -35.50 6.10
N ARG A 12 32.08 -36.10 6.79
CA ARG A 12 30.92 -35.40 7.36
C ARG A 12 31.40 -34.22 8.20
N ASP A 13 31.19 -33.01 7.71
CA ASP A 13 31.37 -31.79 8.49
C ASP A 13 30.62 -31.92 9.82
N ALA A 14 31.28 -31.54 10.91
CA ALA A 14 30.65 -31.56 12.22
C ALA A 14 29.34 -30.74 12.17
N PRO A 15 28.23 -31.23 12.76
CA PRO A 15 26.96 -30.52 12.71
C PRO A 15 27.14 -29.11 13.28
N THR A 16 26.58 -28.13 12.60
CA THR A 16 26.67 -26.73 13.03
C THR A 16 26.01 -26.57 14.40
N THR A 17 26.41 -25.57 15.16
CA THR A 17 25.82 -25.28 16.49
C THR A 17 24.30 -25.07 16.40
N LEU A 18 23.81 -24.53 15.28
CA LEU A 18 22.39 -24.32 15.01
C LEU A 18 21.61 -25.64 14.85
N ASP A 19 22.22 -26.68 14.30
CA ASP A 19 21.56 -27.98 14.10
C ASP A 19 21.11 -28.63 15.43
N ARG A 20 21.78 -28.27 16.52
CA ARG A 20 21.52 -28.78 17.87
C ARG A 20 20.42 -28.04 18.62
N LEU A 21 19.99 -26.86 18.14
CA LEU A 21 18.95 -26.09 18.81
C LEU A 21 17.58 -26.80 18.73
N PRO A 22 16.78 -26.82 19.81
CA PRO A 22 15.41 -27.29 19.76
C PRO A 22 14.57 -26.54 18.72
N ALA A 23 13.57 -27.20 18.14
CA ALA A 23 12.73 -26.60 17.10
C ALA A 23 11.96 -25.38 17.62
N GLU A 24 11.53 -25.42 18.88
CA GLU A 24 10.80 -24.37 19.57
C GLU A 24 11.60 -23.07 19.64
N ILE A 25 12.90 -23.17 19.92
CA ILE A 25 13.79 -22.00 19.97
C ILE A 25 13.98 -21.41 18.58
N LEU A 26 14.16 -22.25 17.55
CA LEU A 26 14.25 -21.74 16.18
C LEU A 26 12.94 -21.11 15.70
N LEU A 27 11.80 -21.69 16.06
CA LEU A 27 10.49 -21.12 15.74
C LEU A 27 10.27 -19.78 16.46
N GLU A 28 10.69 -19.67 17.72
CA GLU A 28 10.68 -18.39 18.46
C GLU A 28 11.58 -17.36 17.79
N VAL A 29 12.80 -17.73 17.39
CA VAL A 29 13.68 -16.84 16.63
C VAL A 29 13.02 -16.39 15.32
N THR A 30 12.37 -17.31 14.59
CA THR A 30 11.66 -16.95 13.35
C THR A 30 10.45 -16.06 13.58
N SER A 31 9.82 -16.09 14.77
CA SER A 31 8.70 -15.21 15.10
C SER A 31 9.14 -13.73 15.18
N TYR A 32 10.40 -13.47 15.51
CA TYR A 32 11.02 -12.15 15.50
C TYR A 32 11.55 -11.71 14.13
N LEU A 33 11.62 -12.62 13.14
CA LEU A 33 12.06 -12.27 11.78
C LEU A 33 10.88 -11.70 11.00
N THR A 34 10.90 -10.38 10.78
CA THR A 34 9.81 -9.66 10.10
C THR A 34 9.68 -10.01 8.61
N SER A 35 10.76 -10.47 7.96
CA SER A 35 10.75 -10.83 6.54
C SER A 35 10.85 -12.34 6.32
N ARG A 36 9.97 -12.88 5.48
CA ARG A 36 10.03 -14.28 5.01
C ARG A 36 11.34 -14.60 4.29
N SER A 37 12.00 -13.62 3.67
CA SER A 37 13.31 -13.83 3.05
C SER A 37 14.38 -14.22 4.07
N TYR A 38 14.36 -13.66 5.28
CA TYR A 38 15.29 -14.04 6.34
C TYR A 38 15.02 -15.44 6.87
N ILE A 39 13.74 -15.83 7.00
CA ILE A 39 13.36 -17.19 7.37
C ILE A 39 13.83 -18.18 6.29
N LEU A 40 13.66 -17.84 5.01
CA LEU A 40 14.16 -18.66 3.90
C LEU A 40 15.69 -18.79 3.94
N HIS A 41 16.43 -17.70 4.10
CA HIS A 41 17.89 -17.75 4.22
C HIS A 41 18.34 -18.57 5.44
N LEU A 42 17.65 -18.45 6.58
CA LEU A 42 17.90 -19.30 7.75
C LEU A 42 17.65 -20.78 7.43
N SER A 43 16.57 -21.08 6.70
CA SER A 43 16.27 -22.46 6.27
C SER A 43 17.33 -23.04 5.33
N GLN A 44 18.04 -22.20 4.58
CA GLN A 44 19.09 -22.62 3.65
C GLN A 44 20.42 -22.96 4.35
N VAL A 45 20.56 -22.67 5.65
CA VAL A 45 21.79 -22.96 6.41
C VAL A 45 22.06 -24.47 6.51
N SER A 46 21.03 -25.28 6.77
CA SER A 46 21.14 -26.74 6.81
C SER A 46 19.79 -27.41 6.59
N SER A 47 19.79 -28.69 6.19
CA SER A 47 18.57 -29.48 6.05
C SER A 47 17.86 -29.74 7.40
N CYS A 48 18.61 -29.79 8.51
CA CYS A 48 18.06 -29.95 9.85
C CYS A 48 17.34 -28.67 10.30
N VAL A 49 17.98 -27.51 10.11
CA VAL A 49 17.37 -26.20 10.38
C VAL A 49 16.13 -26.02 9.50
N HIS A 50 16.24 -26.32 8.20
CA HIS A 50 15.10 -26.30 7.27
C HIS A 50 13.90 -27.06 7.85
N ALA A 51 14.07 -28.34 8.23
CA ALA A 51 13.00 -29.17 8.77
C ALA A 51 12.34 -28.56 10.03
N LYS A 52 13.11 -27.86 10.87
CA LYS A 52 12.60 -27.20 12.08
C LYS A 52 11.88 -25.88 11.80
N VAL A 53 12.28 -25.15 10.76
CA VAL A 53 11.70 -23.83 10.41
C VAL A 53 10.61 -23.91 9.33
N VAL A 54 10.39 -25.07 8.67
CA VAL A 54 9.29 -25.26 7.70
C VAL A 54 7.95 -24.73 8.24
N PRO A 55 7.56 -24.98 9.50
CA PRO A 55 6.27 -24.48 10.00
C PRO A 55 6.15 -22.96 9.99
N ALA A 56 7.24 -22.24 10.25
CA ALA A 56 7.26 -20.78 10.18
C ALA A 56 7.35 -20.27 8.74
N LEU A 57 8.15 -20.94 7.89
CA LEU A 57 8.35 -20.56 6.49
C LEU A 57 7.06 -20.62 5.66
N TYR A 58 6.22 -21.64 5.91
CA TYR A 58 4.98 -21.90 5.19
C TYR A 58 3.71 -21.58 6.00
N ALA A 59 3.84 -20.92 7.16
CA ALA A 59 2.67 -20.55 7.97
C ALA A 59 1.67 -19.68 7.20
N ASP A 60 2.17 -18.83 6.30
CA ASP A 60 1.41 -17.86 5.54
C ASP A 60 1.86 -17.89 4.08
N VAL A 61 0.97 -18.36 3.20
CA VAL A 61 1.21 -18.60 1.78
C VAL A 61 0.30 -17.71 0.96
N GLU A 62 0.92 -16.88 0.12
CA GLU A 62 0.24 -15.98 -0.79
C GLU A 62 0.63 -16.34 -2.22
N LEU A 63 -0.38 -16.59 -3.07
CA LEU A 63 -0.21 -17.06 -4.43
C LEU A 63 -0.80 -16.04 -5.39
N HIS A 64 -0.04 -15.64 -6.42
CA HIS A 64 -0.44 -14.65 -7.42
C HIS A 64 -0.32 -15.24 -8.83
N GLY A 65 -1.38 -15.06 -9.62
CA GLY A 65 -1.46 -15.61 -10.97
C GLY A 65 -1.74 -17.12 -10.98
N ALA A 66 -2.43 -17.55 -12.03
CA ALA A 66 -2.90 -18.93 -12.19
C ALA A 66 -1.76 -19.96 -12.20
N GLU A 67 -0.65 -19.66 -12.91
CA GLU A 67 0.47 -20.59 -13.06
C GLU A 67 1.18 -20.84 -11.71
N GLN A 68 1.42 -19.78 -10.93
CA GLN A 68 2.03 -19.91 -9.61
C GLN A 68 1.09 -20.68 -8.66
N CYS A 69 -0.21 -20.35 -8.70
CA CYS A 69 -1.23 -21.02 -7.91
C CYS A 69 -1.22 -22.53 -8.19
N GLU A 70 -1.37 -22.93 -9.46
CA GLU A 70 -1.40 -24.34 -9.87
C GLU A 70 -0.12 -25.07 -9.47
N ARG A 71 1.05 -24.53 -9.81
CA ARG A 71 2.35 -25.14 -9.51
C ARG A 71 2.54 -25.34 -8.00
N THR A 72 2.22 -24.32 -7.22
CA THR A 72 2.45 -24.35 -5.76
C THR A 72 1.42 -25.24 -5.07
N LEU A 73 0.15 -25.18 -5.45
CA LEU A 73 -0.88 -26.04 -4.89
C LEU A 73 -0.64 -27.52 -5.23
N HIS A 74 -0.15 -27.83 -6.44
CA HIS A 74 0.29 -29.19 -6.77
C HIS A 74 1.50 -29.65 -5.97
N MET A 75 2.46 -28.75 -5.72
CA MET A 75 3.59 -29.06 -4.83
C MET A 75 3.09 -29.38 -3.42
N LEU A 76 2.18 -28.57 -2.87
CA LEU A 76 1.58 -28.77 -1.54
C LEU A 76 0.76 -30.06 -1.48
N GLN A 77 0.02 -30.39 -2.55
CA GLN A 77 -0.69 -31.66 -2.66
C GLN A 77 0.26 -32.86 -2.61
N ARG A 78 1.44 -32.77 -3.24
CA ARG A 78 2.47 -33.83 -3.21
C ARG A 78 3.26 -33.86 -1.90
N ARG A 79 3.23 -32.77 -1.14
CA ARG A 79 3.99 -32.56 0.10
C ARG A 79 3.06 -32.24 1.27
N PRO A 80 2.28 -33.23 1.75
CA PRO A 80 1.41 -33.05 2.91
C PRO A 80 2.20 -32.68 4.17
N ASP A 81 3.49 -33.03 4.23
CA ASP A 81 4.41 -32.65 5.30
C ASP A 81 4.59 -31.13 5.41
N VAL A 82 4.48 -30.40 4.29
CA VAL A 82 4.54 -28.93 4.23
C VAL A 82 3.15 -28.33 4.36
N ALA A 83 2.17 -28.87 3.63
CA ALA A 83 0.81 -28.32 3.56
C ALA A 83 0.15 -28.21 4.93
N ARG A 84 0.37 -29.17 5.82
CA ARG A 84 -0.17 -29.20 7.20
C ARG A 84 0.26 -28.02 8.07
N HIS A 85 1.28 -27.27 7.66
CA HIS A 85 1.78 -26.13 8.41
C HIS A 85 1.16 -24.80 7.97
N ILE A 86 0.41 -24.78 6.86
CA ILE A 86 -0.22 -23.58 6.33
C ILE A 86 -1.38 -23.18 7.25
N ARG A 87 -1.29 -21.99 7.83
CA ARG A 87 -2.32 -21.38 8.68
C ARG A 87 -3.12 -20.33 7.91
N ARG A 88 -2.45 -19.60 7.02
CA ARG A 88 -3.04 -18.61 6.12
C ARG A 88 -2.73 -18.99 4.67
N LEU A 89 -3.78 -19.05 3.85
CA LEU A 89 -3.68 -19.23 2.41
C LEU A 89 -4.49 -18.16 1.71
N SER A 90 -3.81 -17.28 0.98
CA SER A 90 -4.44 -16.26 0.13
C SER A 90 -4.13 -16.57 -1.34
N VAL A 91 -5.18 -16.63 -2.17
CA VAL A 91 -5.09 -17.05 -3.58
C VAL A 91 -5.62 -15.94 -4.47
N HIS A 92 -4.78 -15.46 -5.38
CA HIS A 92 -5.08 -14.40 -6.35
C HIS A 92 -4.90 -14.93 -7.78
N PRO A 93 -5.88 -15.65 -8.35
CA PRO A 93 -5.70 -16.32 -9.65
C PRO A 93 -5.46 -15.35 -10.81
N GLU A 94 -5.91 -14.09 -10.68
CA GLU A 94 -6.00 -13.10 -11.76
C GLU A 94 -5.07 -11.88 -11.55
N ASP A 95 -4.19 -11.90 -10.54
CA ASP A 95 -3.29 -10.76 -10.19
C ASP A 95 -2.09 -10.55 -11.15
N GLU A 96 -2.22 -10.98 -12.40
CA GLU A 96 -1.23 -10.63 -13.42
C GLU A 96 -1.57 -9.26 -13.99
N GLY A 97 -0.81 -8.24 -13.58
CA GLY A 97 -1.02 -6.82 -13.88
C GLY A 97 -1.67 -6.54 -15.24
N SER A 98 -2.92 -6.08 -15.17
CA SER A 98 -3.85 -5.79 -16.27
C SER A 98 -3.79 -6.80 -17.44
N PRO A 99 -4.64 -7.83 -17.46
CA PRO A 99 -4.73 -8.72 -18.60
C PRO A 99 -5.09 -7.90 -19.85
N ARG A 100 -4.45 -8.21 -20.98
CA ARG A 100 -4.93 -7.69 -22.27
C ARG A 100 -6.39 -8.14 -22.43
N PRO A 101 -7.26 -7.39 -23.13
CA PRO A 101 -8.66 -7.82 -23.31
C PRO A 101 -8.84 -9.25 -23.87
N HIS A 102 -7.87 -9.77 -24.61
CA HIS A 102 -7.89 -11.14 -25.13
C HIS A 102 -7.54 -12.22 -24.08
N GLU A 103 -6.94 -11.84 -22.95
CA GLU A 103 -6.57 -12.74 -21.85
C GLU A 103 -7.70 -12.91 -20.83
N GLN A 104 -8.73 -12.05 -20.83
CA GLN A 104 -9.90 -12.17 -19.94
C GLN A 104 -10.63 -13.51 -20.11
N ILE A 105 -10.79 -14.01 -21.34
CA ILE A 105 -11.45 -15.32 -21.56
C ILE A 105 -10.66 -16.46 -20.92
N LYS A 106 -9.33 -16.38 -20.87
CA LYS A 106 -8.48 -17.39 -20.21
C LYS A 106 -8.53 -17.27 -18.68
N ALA A 107 -8.83 -16.10 -18.15
CA ALA A 107 -8.91 -15.87 -16.71
C ALA A 107 -9.98 -16.78 -16.05
N TRP A 108 -11.09 -17.04 -16.76
CA TRP A 108 -12.16 -17.86 -16.22
C TRP A 108 -11.79 -19.33 -16.05
N ASP A 109 -11.13 -19.91 -17.05
CA ASP A 109 -10.63 -21.28 -16.97
C ASP A 109 -9.59 -21.41 -15.85
N ASN A 110 -8.76 -20.39 -15.67
CA ASN A 110 -7.73 -20.34 -14.63
C ASN A 110 -8.34 -20.38 -13.23
N ALA A 111 -9.36 -19.56 -12.93
CA ALA A 111 -10.03 -19.57 -11.63
C ALA A 111 -10.61 -20.96 -11.31
N GLY A 112 -11.25 -21.62 -12.28
CA GLY A 112 -11.77 -22.98 -12.12
C GLY A 112 -10.68 -24.04 -11.89
N VAL A 113 -9.55 -23.95 -12.59
CA VAL A 113 -8.38 -24.83 -12.37
C VAL A 113 -7.81 -24.63 -10.97
N VAL A 114 -7.54 -23.39 -10.58
CA VAL A 114 -6.98 -23.05 -9.26
C VAL A 114 -7.92 -23.49 -8.14
N SER A 115 -9.23 -23.27 -8.27
CA SER A 115 -10.23 -23.71 -7.30
C SER A 115 -10.21 -25.24 -7.10
N ARG A 116 -10.10 -26.03 -8.17
CA ARG A 116 -9.95 -27.49 -8.08
C ARG A 116 -8.63 -27.91 -7.41
N CYS A 117 -7.56 -27.15 -7.61
CA CYS A 117 -6.29 -27.38 -6.92
C CYS A 117 -6.40 -27.10 -5.41
N VAL A 118 -7.07 -26.01 -5.01
CA VAL A 118 -7.38 -25.70 -3.60
C VAL A 118 -8.19 -26.83 -2.97
N MET A 119 -9.26 -27.26 -3.65
CA MET A 119 -10.10 -28.38 -3.22
C MET A 119 -9.28 -29.66 -2.95
N LYS A 120 -8.33 -30.00 -3.83
CA LYS A 120 -7.47 -31.18 -3.68
C LYS A 120 -6.47 -31.05 -2.54
N VAL A 121 -5.92 -29.86 -2.27
CA VAL A 121 -4.95 -29.68 -1.19
C VAL A 121 -5.63 -29.56 0.18
N ALA A 122 -6.92 -29.16 0.24
CA ALA A 122 -7.67 -28.95 1.48
C ALA A 122 -7.59 -30.13 2.47
N GLN A 123 -7.52 -31.38 1.98
CA GLN A 123 -7.34 -32.58 2.82
C GLN A 123 -6.02 -32.62 3.61
N HIS A 124 -5.06 -31.76 3.29
CA HIS A 124 -3.76 -31.63 3.94
C HIS A 124 -3.56 -30.29 4.64
N LEU A 125 -4.62 -29.46 4.73
CA LEU A 125 -4.59 -28.12 5.32
C LEU A 125 -5.24 -28.11 6.73
N ASP A 126 -4.84 -29.04 7.59
CA ASP A 126 -5.42 -29.22 8.94
C ASP A 126 -5.16 -28.04 9.89
N ALA A 127 -4.06 -27.30 9.68
CA ALA A 127 -3.76 -26.09 10.45
C ALA A 127 -4.38 -24.80 9.88
N LEU A 128 -5.09 -24.86 8.74
CA LEU A 128 -5.61 -23.68 8.06
C LEU A 128 -6.68 -23.00 8.91
N SER A 129 -6.41 -21.75 9.28
CA SER A 129 -7.31 -20.90 10.06
C SER A 129 -7.83 -19.70 9.30
N HIS A 130 -7.12 -19.30 8.24
CA HIS A 130 -7.46 -18.18 7.38
C HIS A 130 -7.36 -18.59 5.91
N PHE A 131 -8.45 -18.42 5.17
CA PHE A 131 -8.49 -18.63 3.73
C PHE A 131 -9.06 -17.40 3.05
N GLU A 132 -8.38 -16.92 2.01
CA GLU A 132 -8.81 -15.75 1.24
C GLU A 132 -8.74 -16.08 -0.26
N TRP A 133 -9.87 -15.89 -0.93
CA TRP A 133 -9.98 -15.96 -2.38
C TRP A 133 -10.16 -14.55 -2.94
N ASP A 134 -9.24 -14.12 -3.80
CA ASP A 134 -9.28 -12.82 -4.47
C ASP A 134 -9.17 -12.99 -5.98
N GLY A 135 -10.32 -13.24 -6.63
CA GLY A 135 -10.48 -13.17 -8.08
C GLY A 135 -11.15 -11.85 -8.48
N GLU A 136 -10.82 -11.32 -9.67
CA GLU A 136 -11.48 -10.15 -10.26
C GLU A 136 -12.88 -10.53 -10.77
N ASP A 137 -12.97 -11.54 -11.63
CA ASP A 137 -14.20 -11.84 -12.35
C ASP A 137 -14.90 -13.12 -11.87
N MET A 138 -14.12 -14.18 -11.62
CA MET A 138 -14.66 -15.52 -11.42
C MET A 138 -14.64 -16.01 -9.97
N LEU A 139 -15.78 -16.59 -9.58
CA LEU A 139 -15.96 -17.25 -8.30
C LEU A 139 -15.32 -18.64 -8.31
N PRO A 140 -14.83 -19.11 -7.15
CA PRO A 140 -14.37 -20.48 -7.03
C PRO A 140 -15.55 -21.47 -7.13
N ASP A 141 -15.26 -22.70 -7.54
CA ASP A 141 -16.23 -23.79 -7.55
C ASP A 141 -16.79 -24.02 -6.13
N ASP A 142 -18.11 -24.17 -5.99
CA ASP A 142 -18.77 -24.38 -4.70
C ASP A 142 -18.23 -25.61 -3.94
N ARG A 143 -17.75 -26.61 -4.69
CA ARG A 143 -17.14 -27.81 -4.12
C ARG A 143 -15.89 -27.48 -3.32
N MET A 144 -15.16 -26.44 -3.70
CA MET A 144 -14.01 -25.95 -2.94
C MET A 144 -14.43 -25.50 -1.53
N TRP A 145 -15.50 -24.71 -1.42
CA TRP A 145 -16.03 -24.26 -0.13
C TRP A 145 -16.50 -25.44 0.73
N SER A 146 -17.17 -26.42 0.11
CA SER A 146 -17.60 -27.63 0.81
C SER A 146 -16.41 -28.43 1.36
N GLU A 147 -15.35 -28.63 0.57
CA GLU A 147 -14.15 -29.35 1.03
C GLU A 147 -13.37 -28.57 2.09
N LEU A 148 -13.19 -27.25 1.94
CA LEU A 148 -12.56 -26.42 2.97
C LEU A 148 -13.30 -26.54 4.30
N ARG A 149 -14.64 -26.48 4.29
CA ARG A 149 -15.46 -26.64 5.49
C ARG A 149 -15.33 -28.04 6.10
N ALA A 150 -15.29 -29.09 5.28
CA ALA A 150 -15.24 -30.46 5.74
C ALA A 150 -13.85 -30.89 6.23
N ARG A 151 -12.78 -30.35 5.65
CA ARG A 151 -11.39 -30.79 5.87
C ARG A 151 -10.56 -29.84 6.73
N CYS A 152 -10.96 -28.57 6.86
CA CYS A 152 -10.23 -27.56 7.63
C CYS A 152 -11.03 -27.13 8.88
N PRO A 153 -11.05 -27.94 9.96
CA PRO A 153 -11.87 -27.66 11.15
C PRO A 153 -11.43 -26.41 11.94
N ARG A 154 -10.22 -25.92 11.66
CA ARG A 154 -9.66 -24.71 12.28
C ARG A 154 -9.96 -23.44 11.48
N LEU A 155 -10.61 -23.55 10.33
CA LEU A 155 -10.91 -22.42 9.47
C LEU A 155 -11.94 -21.50 10.15
N ARG A 156 -11.49 -20.33 10.58
CA ARG A 156 -12.30 -19.33 11.30
C ARG A 156 -12.39 -17.99 10.58
N HIS A 157 -11.52 -17.76 9.60
CA HIS A 157 -11.49 -16.54 8.81
C HIS A 157 -11.63 -16.88 7.34
N ILE A 158 -12.62 -16.27 6.69
CA ILE A 158 -12.89 -16.47 5.26
C ILE A 158 -12.92 -15.12 4.57
N GLY A 159 -12.14 -15.00 3.50
CA GLY A 159 -12.18 -13.92 2.55
C GLY A 159 -12.65 -14.41 1.18
N THR A 160 -13.53 -13.66 0.53
CA THR A 160 -13.91 -13.90 -0.87
C THR A 160 -14.14 -12.58 -1.59
N THR A 161 -14.19 -12.63 -2.91
CA THR A 161 -14.53 -11.50 -3.76
C THR A 161 -15.76 -11.77 -4.60
N PHE A 162 -16.55 -10.74 -4.88
CA PHE A 162 -17.66 -10.77 -5.84
C PHE A 162 -17.29 -9.88 -7.03
N GLY A 163 -17.23 -10.51 -8.20
CA GLY A 163 -16.95 -9.87 -9.49
C GLY A 163 -18.16 -9.87 -10.39
N CYS A 164 -17.98 -10.28 -11.64
CA CYS A 164 -19.06 -10.38 -12.64
C CYS A 164 -20.15 -11.43 -12.31
N PHE A 165 -19.91 -12.30 -11.33
CA PHE A 165 -20.83 -13.36 -10.94
C PHE A 165 -21.07 -13.38 -9.43
N LEU A 166 -22.29 -13.75 -9.05
CA LEU A 166 -22.67 -14.02 -7.66
C LEU A 166 -22.70 -15.53 -7.37
N PRO A 167 -22.33 -15.95 -6.15
CA PRO A 167 -22.43 -17.35 -5.78
C PRO A 167 -23.91 -17.74 -5.73
N ARG A 168 -24.21 -19.01 -6.05
CA ARG A 168 -25.59 -19.51 -5.94
C ARG A 168 -26.08 -19.34 -4.49
N PRO A 169 -27.35 -19.02 -4.23
CA PRO A 169 -27.89 -18.93 -2.87
C PRO A 169 -27.73 -20.22 -2.04
N THR A 170 -27.60 -21.37 -2.71
CA THR A 170 -27.35 -22.68 -2.10
C THR A 170 -25.86 -22.98 -1.84
N SER A 171 -24.99 -22.02 -2.13
CA SER A 171 -23.54 -22.17 -2.02
C SER A 171 -23.12 -22.62 -0.62
N SER A 172 -22.13 -23.50 -0.59
CA SER A 172 -21.46 -23.96 0.61
C SER A 172 -20.68 -22.84 1.32
N LEU A 173 -20.40 -21.72 0.63
CA LEU A 173 -19.88 -20.49 1.25
C LEU A 173 -20.81 -19.98 2.35
N PHE A 174 -22.12 -19.99 2.13
CA PHE A 174 -23.10 -19.54 3.15
C PHE A 174 -23.36 -20.59 4.23
N LYS A 175 -22.62 -21.72 4.20
CA LYS A 175 -22.78 -22.85 5.12
C LYS A 175 -21.74 -22.90 6.23
N PHE A 176 -20.84 -21.93 6.32
CA PHE A 176 -19.91 -21.81 7.45
C PHE A 176 -20.65 -21.37 8.73
N THR A 177 -20.06 -21.70 9.88
CA THR A 177 -20.53 -21.33 11.22
C THR A 177 -19.35 -20.88 12.05
N ASP A 178 -19.63 -20.12 13.11
CA ASP A 178 -18.65 -19.76 14.13
C ASP A 178 -17.38 -19.15 13.54
N LEU A 179 -17.55 -18.32 12.50
CA LEU A 179 -16.47 -17.52 11.93
C LEU A 179 -16.10 -16.42 12.93
N LEU A 180 -14.80 -16.22 13.09
CA LEU A 180 -14.23 -15.09 13.83
C LEU A 180 -13.95 -13.92 12.90
N GLY A 181 -13.72 -14.17 11.61
CA GLY A 181 -13.55 -13.10 10.65
C GLY A 181 -14.14 -13.39 9.28
N PHE A 182 -14.69 -12.34 8.66
CA PHE A 182 -15.21 -12.42 7.30
C PHE A 182 -14.77 -11.20 6.49
N SER A 183 -14.27 -11.45 5.28
CA SER A 183 -13.88 -10.41 4.32
C SER A 183 -14.60 -10.62 2.99
N LEU A 184 -15.24 -9.56 2.50
CA LEU A 184 -15.86 -9.51 1.19
C LEU A 184 -15.35 -8.29 0.43
N SER A 185 -14.81 -8.50 -0.77
CA SER A 185 -14.46 -7.38 -1.66
C SER A 185 -15.29 -7.43 -2.95
N PHE A 186 -15.96 -6.33 -3.28
CA PHE A 186 -16.66 -6.14 -4.54
C PHE A 186 -15.69 -5.56 -5.59
N LYS A 187 -15.58 -6.25 -6.72
CA LYS A 187 -14.72 -5.88 -7.85
C LYS A 187 -15.48 -5.09 -8.90
N ASP A 188 -14.78 -4.54 -9.89
CA ASP A 188 -15.37 -3.72 -10.95
C ASP A 188 -16.50 -4.45 -11.69
N GLY A 189 -16.32 -5.75 -11.95
CA GLY A 189 -17.32 -6.59 -12.61
C GLY A 189 -18.69 -6.61 -11.90
N PHE A 190 -18.70 -6.55 -10.56
CA PHE A 190 -19.93 -6.57 -9.77
C PHE A 190 -20.81 -5.34 -10.07
N TYR A 191 -20.17 -4.20 -10.26
CA TYR A 191 -20.85 -2.94 -10.55
C TYR A 191 -21.15 -2.77 -12.03
N ALA A 192 -20.23 -3.18 -12.91
CA ALA A 192 -20.42 -3.14 -14.35
C ALA A 192 -21.65 -3.94 -14.82
N HIS A 193 -21.99 -5.02 -14.11
CA HIS A 193 -23.19 -5.83 -14.38
C HIS A 193 -24.41 -5.44 -13.54
N SER A 194 -24.34 -4.31 -12.82
CA SER A 194 -25.44 -3.80 -11.99
C SER A 194 -25.98 -4.82 -10.98
N LEU A 195 -25.16 -5.77 -10.52
CA LEU A 195 -25.57 -6.84 -9.59
C LEU A 195 -25.90 -6.28 -8.18
N HIS A 196 -25.49 -5.05 -7.92
CA HIS A 196 -25.81 -4.29 -6.71
C HIS A 196 -27.23 -3.72 -6.71
N LEU A 197 -27.86 -3.53 -7.89
CA LEU A 197 -29.23 -3.03 -7.97
C LEU A 197 -30.17 -4.20 -7.69
N PRO A 198 -31.04 -4.11 -6.65
CA PRO A 198 -32.17 -5.02 -6.58
C PRO A 198 -32.97 -4.79 -7.85
N SER A 199 -33.17 -5.83 -8.67
CA SER A 199 -33.93 -5.76 -9.92
C SER A 199 -35.23 -5.05 -9.60
N ARG A 200 -35.34 -3.79 -10.03
CA ARG A 200 -36.41 -2.90 -9.62
C ARG A 200 -37.66 -3.44 -10.31
N GLY A 201 -38.36 -4.35 -9.63
CA GLY A 201 -39.57 -4.99 -10.11
C GLY A 201 -40.47 -3.92 -10.71
N GLY A 202 -40.82 -4.11 -11.98
CA GLY A 202 -41.34 -3.07 -12.87
C GLY A 202 -42.48 -2.27 -12.28
N SER A 203 -42.18 -1.11 -11.71
CA SER A 203 -43.18 -0.27 -11.06
C SER A 203 -43.98 0.59 -12.04
N ASP A 204 -43.64 0.63 -13.32
CA ASP A 204 -44.43 1.31 -14.37
C ASP A 204 -44.46 0.53 -15.70
N ALA A 205 -44.40 -0.81 -15.63
CA ALA A 205 -44.85 -1.60 -16.76
C ALA A 205 -46.35 -1.32 -16.91
N SER A 206 -46.68 -0.53 -17.93
CA SER A 206 -48.02 -0.17 -18.32
C SER A 206 -48.95 -1.35 -18.15
N LYS A 207 -50.02 -1.12 -17.38
CA LYS A 207 -51.06 -2.07 -16.97
C LYS A 207 -51.75 -2.85 -18.10
N ASP A 208 -51.37 -2.61 -19.36
CA ASP A 208 -52.01 -3.15 -20.56
C ASP A 208 -51.27 -4.34 -21.20
N ASP A 209 -50.08 -4.74 -20.74
CA ASP A 209 -49.38 -5.93 -21.29
C ASP A 209 -49.69 -7.21 -20.49
N LEU A 210 -50.99 -7.49 -20.35
CA LEU A 210 -51.60 -8.38 -19.36
C LEU A 210 -51.68 -9.88 -19.75
N LEU A 211 -50.98 -10.36 -20.79
CA LEU A 211 -51.35 -11.66 -21.38
C LEU A 211 -50.27 -12.73 -21.61
N LEU A 212 -49.03 -12.58 -21.15
CA LEU A 212 -48.10 -13.71 -21.09
C LEU A 212 -47.45 -13.82 -19.70
N GLY A 213 -48.13 -14.55 -18.81
CA GLY A 213 -47.75 -14.80 -17.42
C GLY A 213 -46.45 -15.58 -17.25
N LEU A 214 -45.33 -14.86 -17.28
CA LEU A 214 -44.06 -15.30 -16.70
C LEU A 214 -43.73 -14.36 -15.53
N ALA A 215 -44.59 -14.39 -14.51
CA ALA A 215 -44.25 -13.89 -13.18
C ALA A 215 -43.26 -14.87 -12.51
N ASP A 216 -42.42 -14.37 -11.60
CA ASP A 216 -41.40 -15.09 -10.81
C ASP A 216 -39.94 -14.97 -11.30
N GLN A 217 -39.59 -13.92 -12.04
CA GLN A 217 -38.18 -13.51 -12.12
C GLN A 217 -37.86 -12.56 -10.93
N GLU A 218 -37.82 -13.13 -9.72
CA GLU A 218 -37.24 -12.48 -8.55
C GLU A 218 -35.78 -12.09 -8.85
N SER A 219 -35.31 -10.95 -8.32
CA SER A 219 -33.94 -10.49 -8.53
C SER A 219 -32.94 -11.55 -8.06
N GLU A 220 -32.12 -12.09 -8.96
CA GLU A 220 -31.16 -13.17 -8.66
C GLU A 220 -30.17 -12.83 -7.52
N SER A 221 -29.96 -11.54 -7.23
CA SER A 221 -29.04 -11.03 -6.20
C SER A 221 -29.60 -11.03 -4.77
N GLU A 222 -30.90 -10.78 -4.59
CA GLU A 222 -31.54 -10.71 -3.26
C GLU A 222 -31.38 -11.99 -2.42
N PRO A 223 -31.56 -13.21 -2.98
CA PRO A 223 -31.39 -14.42 -2.20
C PRO A 223 -29.92 -14.62 -1.79
N VAL A 224 -28.96 -14.12 -2.55
CA VAL A 224 -27.53 -14.27 -2.23
C VAL A 224 -27.14 -13.44 -1.01
N PHE A 225 -27.49 -12.15 -1.01
CA PHE A 225 -27.20 -11.27 0.13
C PHE A 225 -27.98 -11.67 1.38
N THR A 226 -29.24 -12.08 1.23
CA THR A 226 -30.03 -12.65 2.34
C THR A 226 -29.28 -13.80 3.00
N ARG A 227 -28.79 -14.78 2.22
CA ARG A 227 -28.06 -15.93 2.74
C ARG A 227 -26.70 -15.57 3.35
N LEU A 228 -26.00 -14.60 2.77
CA LEU A 228 -24.78 -14.05 3.33
C LEU A 228 -25.03 -13.45 4.71
N TRP A 229 -26.05 -12.58 4.82
CA TRP A 229 -26.38 -11.92 6.08
C TRP A 229 -26.86 -12.93 7.12
N ASP A 230 -27.71 -13.89 6.76
CA ASP A 230 -28.14 -14.96 7.68
C ASP A 230 -26.95 -15.76 8.22
N MET A 231 -25.95 -16.05 7.38
CA MET A 231 -24.72 -16.70 7.82
C MET A 231 -23.97 -15.85 8.84
N LEU A 232 -23.79 -14.55 8.57
CA LEU A 232 -23.01 -13.67 9.44
C LEU A 232 -23.72 -13.35 10.75
N THR A 233 -25.03 -13.10 10.73
CA THR A 233 -25.78 -12.67 11.92
C THR A 233 -26.26 -13.84 12.77
N LEU A 234 -26.80 -14.90 12.16
CA LEU A 234 -27.40 -16.01 12.90
C LEU A 234 -26.39 -17.11 13.25
N ARG A 235 -25.37 -17.31 12.40
CA ARG A 235 -24.46 -18.47 12.51
C ARG A 235 -23.04 -18.10 12.94
N CYS A 236 -22.71 -16.82 12.97
CA CYS A 236 -21.40 -16.32 13.39
C CYS A 236 -21.54 -15.22 14.45
N PRO A 237 -22.17 -15.49 15.61
CA PRO A 237 -22.39 -14.47 16.64
C PRO A 237 -21.08 -13.96 17.28
N HIS A 238 -20.00 -14.75 17.23
CA HIS A 238 -18.69 -14.41 17.79
C HIS A 238 -17.75 -13.73 16.77
N LEU A 239 -18.31 -13.01 15.80
CA LEU A 239 -17.50 -12.34 14.78
C LEU A 239 -16.64 -11.23 15.43
N GLU A 240 -15.32 -11.30 15.23
CA GLU A 240 -14.34 -10.33 15.72
C GLU A 240 -13.89 -9.34 14.63
N SER A 241 -13.89 -9.78 13.37
CA SER A 241 -13.43 -8.99 12.23
C SER A 241 -14.41 -9.05 11.07
N LEU A 242 -14.91 -7.89 10.64
CA LEU A 242 -15.73 -7.77 9.45
C LEU A 242 -15.14 -6.75 8.48
N ARG A 243 -14.85 -7.20 7.27
CA ARG A 243 -14.38 -6.36 6.17
C ARG A 243 -15.31 -6.50 4.99
N ILE A 244 -15.94 -5.41 4.57
CA ILE A 244 -16.74 -5.36 3.34
C ILE A 244 -16.31 -4.14 2.56
N VAL A 245 -15.58 -4.33 1.47
CA VAL A 245 -15.00 -3.24 0.66
C VAL A 245 -15.52 -3.33 -0.77
N GLY A 246 -15.74 -2.19 -1.40
CA GLY A 246 -16.10 -2.10 -2.81
C GLY A 246 -15.53 -0.82 -3.41
N ASN A 247 -15.35 -0.82 -4.74
CA ASN A 247 -14.70 0.26 -5.48
C ASN A 247 -15.69 1.22 -6.17
N SER A 248 -16.96 0.85 -6.34
CA SER A 248 -17.94 1.74 -6.96
C SER A 248 -18.47 2.80 -6.00
N SER A 249 -18.90 3.91 -6.57
CA SER A 249 -19.71 4.92 -5.90
C SER A 249 -21.17 4.51 -5.72
N GLU A 250 -21.60 3.41 -6.33
CA GLU A 250 -22.99 2.98 -6.31
C GLU A 250 -23.35 2.25 -5.02
N PRO A 251 -24.52 2.58 -4.44
CA PRO A 251 -25.00 1.98 -3.20
C PRO A 251 -25.25 0.48 -3.29
N SER A 252 -24.85 -0.24 -2.24
CA SER A 252 -25.37 -1.58 -1.93
C SER A 252 -26.17 -1.50 -0.63
N ASP A 253 -27.27 -2.24 -0.53
CA ASP A 253 -28.11 -2.27 0.67
C ASP A 253 -27.37 -2.94 1.84
N ALA A 254 -27.12 -2.15 2.88
CA ALA A 254 -26.49 -2.57 4.13
C ALA A 254 -27.46 -2.54 5.32
N SER A 255 -28.77 -2.39 5.11
CA SER A 255 -29.77 -2.30 6.19
C SER A 255 -29.65 -3.47 7.18
N ARG A 256 -29.49 -4.70 6.70
CA ARG A 256 -29.33 -5.90 7.54
C ARG A 256 -28.05 -5.88 8.37
N LEU A 257 -26.98 -5.29 7.86
CA LEU A 257 -25.72 -5.12 8.60
C LEU A 257 -25.97 -4.35 9.90
N TYR A 258 -26.77 -3.29 9.83
CA TYR A 258 -27.02 -2.41 10.98
C TYR A 258 -27.90 -3.05 12.05
N THR A 259 -28.61 -4.13 11.74
CA THR A 259 -29.39 -4.90 12.72
C THR A 259 -28.57 -5.95 13.45
N ALA A 260 -27.42 -6.32 12.90
CA ALA A 260 -26.53 -7.32 13.49
C ALA A 260 -26.02 -6.90 14.87
N ASP A 261 -25.74 -7.89 15.72
CA ASP A 261 -25.15 -7.71 17.05
C ASP A 261 -24.00 -8.70 17.22
N TRP A 262 -22.78 -8.18 17.21
CA TRP A 262 -21.54 -8.95 17.33
C TRP A 262 -20.76 -8.45 18.55
N PRO A 263 -20.99 -9.01 19.75
CA PRO A 263 -20.45 -8.47 20.99
C PRO A 263 -18.90 -8.42 21.02
N HIS A 264 -18.25 -9.26 20.22
CA HIS A 264 -16.78 -9.34 20.12
C HIS A 264 -16.20 -8.61 18.91
N LEU A 265 -16.98 -7.80 18.18
CA LEU A 265 -16.50 -7.10 16.99
C LEU A 265 -15.43 -6.07 17.34
N ARG A 266 -14.20 -6.32 16.91
CA ARG A 266 -13.02 -5.48 17.17
C ARG A 266 -12.55 -4.73 15.93
N TYR A 267 -12.70 -5.33 14.75
CA TYR A 267 -12.21 -4.77 13.50
C TYR A 267 -13.36 -4.62 12.51
N LEU A 268 -13.64 -3.37 12.12
CA LEU A 268 -14.69 -3.07 11.16
C LEU A 268 -14.12 -2.27 10.00
N THR A 269 -14.16 -2.83 8.79
CA THR A 269 -13.80 -2.15 7.56
C THR A 269 -14.98 -2.12 6.61
N LEU A 270 -15.45 -0.93 6.27
CA LEU A 270 -16.57 -0.72 5.38
C LEU A 270 -16.12 0.23 4.26
N GLY A 271 -16.21 -0.23 3.01
CA GLY A 271 -15.80 0.49 1.81
C GLY A 271 -16.79 1.56 1.38
N ALA A 272 -16.85 1.82 0.07
CA ALA A 272 -17.93 2.60 -0.54
C ALA A 272 -19.27 1.83 -0.55
N LEU A 273 -19.64 1.27 0.60
CA LEU A 273 -21.00 0.86 0.86
C LEU A 273 -21.78 2.13 1.18
N VAL A 274 -22.89 2.33 0.49
CA VAL A 274 -23.73 3.48 0.79
C VAL A 274 -24.50 3.20 2.07
N TRP A 275 -24.27 4.08 3.03
CA TRP A 275 -24.88 4.05 4.34
C TRP A 275 -26.38 4.37 4.30
N THR A 276 -26.87 4.89 3.16
CA THR A 276 -28.23 5.38 2.97
C THR A 276 -28.63 5.31 1.49
N THR A 277 -29.26 4.23 1.04
CA THR A 277 -30.03 4.29 -0.22
C THR A 277 -31.26 5.15 0.03
N THR A 278 -31.13 6.46 -0.10
CA THR A 278 -32.30 7.33 -0.11
C THR A 278 -33.01 7.08 -1.43
N VAL A 279 -34.01 6.21 -1.41
CA VAL A 279 -35.05 6.26 -2.45
C VAL A 279 -35.65 7.67 -2.35
N PRO A 280 -35.67 8.46 -3.43
CA PRO A 280 -36.22 9.82 -3.38
C PRO A 280 -37.62 9.80 -2.79
N GLY A 281 -37.79 10.42 -1.61
CA GLY A 281 -39.07 10.48 -0.88
C GLY A 281 -39.13 9.72 0.45
N GLN A 282 -38.13 8.91 0.81
CA GLN A 282 -38.09 8.24 2.11
C GLN A 282 -37.11 8.92 3.08
N ALA A 283 -37.62 9.38 4.22
CA ALA A 283 -36.82 10.02 5.26
C ALA A 283 -35.75 9.05 5.82
N HIS A 284 -34.58 9.62 6.13
CA HIS A 284 -33.27 8.95 6.19
C HIS A 284 -33.10 7.85 7.26
N THR A 285 -32.38 6.79 6.91
CA THR A 285 -31.92 5.68 7.77
C THR A 285 -30.55 5.92 8.43
N THR A 286 -30.03 7.16 8.44
CA THR A 286 -28.72 7.46 9.07
C THR A 286 -28.65 7.11 10.56
N SER A 287 -29.82 7.00 11.21
CA SER A 287 -29.98 6.47 12.57
C SER A 287 -29.35 5.08 12.73
N ASP A 288 -29.49 4.21 11.73
CA ASP A 288 -29.24 2.77 11.89
C ASP A 288 -27.75 2.47 12.07
N PHE A 289 -26.88 3.15 11.32
CA PHE A 289 -25.44 2.94 11.46
C PHE A 289 -24.89 3.51 12.77
N LYS A 290 -25.46 4.60 13.28
CA LYS A 290 -25.06 5.18 14.56
C LYS A 290 -25.40 4.24 15.71
N THR A 291 -26.64 3.78 15.74
CA THR A 291 -27.10 2.76 16.70
C THR A 291 -26.30 1.47 16.57
N PHE A 292 -25.89 1.09 15.35
CA PHE A 292 -24.96 -0.01 15.17
C PHE A 292 -23.62 0.25 15.88
N LEU A 293 -22.95 1.39 15.65
CA LEU A 293 -21.67 1.68 16.33
C LEU A 293 -21.80 1.76 17.86
N GLU A 294 -22.92 2.28 18.37
CA GLU A 294 -23.22 2.34 19.82
C GLU A 294 -23.32 0.95 20.45
N ARG A 295 -23.92 -0.02 19.74
CA ARG A 295 -24.04 -1.42 20.21
C ARG A 295 -22.71 -2.18 20.18
N HIS A 296 -21.66 -1.64 19.56
CA HIS A 296 -20.36 -2.30 19.40
C HIS A 296 -19.21 -1.53 20.07
N PRO A 297 -19.19 -1.40 21.42
CA PRO A 297 -18.16 -0.66 22.14
C PRO A 297 -16.77 -1.36 22.13
N THR A 298 -16.71 -2.61 21.67
CA THR A 298 -15.48 -3.42 21.57
C THR A 298 -14.64 -3.10 20.34
N ILE A 299 -15.13 -2.25 19.43
CA ILE A 299 -14.40 -1.85 18.22
C ILE A 299 -13.09 -1.13 18.59
N GLU A 300 -11.98 -1.70 18.12
CA GLU A 300 -10.63 -1.15 18.26
C GLU A 300 -10.14 -0.49 16.97
N SER A 301 -10.66 -0.92 15.82
CA SER A 301 -10.25 -0.44 14.49
C SER A 301 -11.49 -0.20 13.62
N LEU A 302 -11.65 1.05 13.17
CA LEU A 302 -12.77 1.50 12.34
C LEU A 302 -12.25 2.11 11.03
N HIS A 303 -12.51 1.42 9.91
CA HIS A 303 -12.03 1.81 8.59
C HIS A 303 -13.23 2.09 7.67
N LEU A 304 -13.42 3.35 7.29
CA LEU A 304 -14.50 3.85 6.45
C LEU A 304 -13.91 4.33 5.12
N LEU A 305 -13.73 3.41 4.17
CA LEU A 305 -12.94 3.61 2.95
C LEU A 305 -13.75 4.16 1.76
N GLY A 306 -14.98 4.64 1.96
CA GLY A 306 -15.78 5.19 0.85
C GLY A 306 -15.40 6.63 0.47
N ARG A 307 -15.80 7.05 -0.74
CA ARG A 307 -15.50 8.38 -1.28
C ARG A 307 -16.12 9.48 -0.40
N PRO A 308 -15.43 10.63 -0.21
CA PRO A 308 -15.92 11.71 0.65
C PRO A 308 -17.29 12.26 0.26
N SER A 309 -17.65 12.22 -1.03
CA SER A 309 -18.92 12.74 -1.54
C SER A 309 -20.12 11.84 -1.25
N THR A 310 -19.91 10.53 -1.09
CA THR A 310 -20.98 9.54 -0.91
C THR A 310 -21.24 9.21 0.56
N ASN A 311 -20.25 9.42 1.43
CA ASN A 311 -20.34 9.07 2.85
C ASN A 311 -20.77 10.26 3.71
N GLN A 312 -22.08 10.54 3.75
CA GLN A 312 -22.67 11.53 4.66
C GLN A 312 -23.00 10.94 6.04
N VAL A 313 -22.13 10.09 6.59
CA VAL A 313 -22.32 9.61 7.97
C VAL A 313 -21.91 10.73 8.92
N ASP A 314 -22.90 11.39 9.52
CA ASP A 314 -22.62 12.38 10.54
C ASP A 314 -22.30 11.73 11.89
N LEU A 315 -21.03 11.47 12.14
CA LEU A 315 -20.54 10.89 13.40
C LEU A 315 -20.59 11.86 14.59
N SER A 316 -21.00 13.11 14.39
CA SER A 316 -21.04 14.12 15.46
C SER A 316 -22.17 13.89 16.46
N THR A 317 -23.21 13.13 16.07
CA THR A 317 -24.33 12.81 16.96
C THR A 317 -24.14 11.51 17.74
N LEU A 318 -23.01 10.81 17.54
CA LEU A 318 -22.70 9.64 18.38
C LEU A 318 -22.46 10.12 19.82
N PRO A 319 -22.92 9.38 20.82
CA PRO A 319 -22.70 9.75 22.20
C PRO A 319 -21.19 9.71 22.52
N PRO A 320 -20.72 10.54 23.48
CA PRO A 320 -19.29 10.72 23.73
C PRO A 320 -18.59 9.46 24.26
N ASP A 321 -19.35 8.55 24.87
CA ASP A 321 -18.92 7.25 25.39
C ASP A 321 -18.88 6.15 24.31
N ALA A 322 -19.41 6.40 23.11
CA ALA A 322 -19.33 5.45 22.00
C ALA A 322 -17.88 5.22 21.54
N LEU A 323 -17.57 3.96 21.25
CA LEU A 323 -16.26 3.49 20.78
C LEU A 323 -15.11 3.80 21.77
N PRO A 324 -15.23 3.41 23.05
CA PRO A 324 -14.24 3.74 24.07
C PRO A 324 -12.88 3.09 23.83
N ASN A 325 -12.82 2.02 23.03
CA ASN A 325 -11.61 1.25 22.75
C ASN A 325 -10.98 1.57 21.39
N LEU A 326 -11.44 2.61 20.69
CA LEU A 326 -10.97 2.90 19.34
C LEU A 326 -9.50 3.33 19.35
N LYS A 327 -8.64 2.48 18.76
CA LYS A 327 -7.18 2.67 18.64
C LYS A 327 -6.76 3.06 17.22
N GLU A 328 -7.49 2.59 16.22
CA GLU A 328 -7.18 2.84 14.81
C GLU A 328 -8.40 3.38 14.07
N PHE A 329 -8.22 4.48 13.37
CA PHE A 329 -9.23 5.07 12.50
C PHE A 329 -8.68 5.23 11.09
N SER A 330 -9.41 4.76 10.10
CA SER A 330 -9.16 5.08 8.71
C SER A 330 -10.40 5.64 8.04
N GLY A 331 -10.30 6.78 7.35
CA GLY A 331 -11.45 7.39 6.70
C GLY A 331 -11.17 8.79 6.19
N SER A 332 -12.22 9.56 5.90
CA SER A 332 -12.06 10.96 5.53
C SER A 332 -11.73 11.82 6.77
N PHE A 333 -11.02 12.92 6.55
CA PHE A 333 -10.73 13.89 7.62
C PHE A 333 -12.01 14.48 8.23
N GLY A 334 -13.06 14.68 7.41
CA GLY A 334 -14.36 15.16 7.89
C GLY A 334 -15.00 14.21 8.91
N LEU A 335 -14.93 12.89 8.67
CA LEU A 335 -15.46 11.89 9.61
C LEU A 335 -14.68 11.87 10.93
N LEU A 336 -13.34 11.96 10.86
CA LEU A 336 -12.51 12.08 12.06
C LEU A 336 -12.85 13.36 12.84
N ARG A 337 -13.02 14.47 12.13
CA ARG A 337 -13.40 15.75 12.74
C ARG A 337 -14.76 15.63 13.44
N SER A 338 -15.77 15.05 12.81
CA SER A 338 -17.08 14.82 13.44
C SER A 338 -16.97 13.95 14.71
N LEU A 339 -16.12 12.92 14.70
CA LEU A 339 -15.85 12.09 15.88
C LEU A 339 -15.16 12.85 17.03
N VAL A 340 -14.29 13.81 16.71
CA VAL A 340 -13.57 14.61 17.72
C VAL A 340 -14.45 15.75 18.26
N ASP A 341 -15.18 16.43 17.38
CA ASP A 341 -15.98 17.62 17.73
C ASP A 341 -17.23 17.27 18.57
N ARG A 342 -17.72 16.01 18.56
CA ARG A 342 -18.93 15.56 19.29
C ARG A 342 -18.92 15.89 20.79
N VAL A 343 -17.75 15.88 21.43
CA VAL A 343 -17.64 16.10 22.88
C VAL A 343 -17.85 17.56 23.26
N GLN A 344 -17.57 18.51 22.35
CA GLN A 344 -17.69 19.93 22.67
C GLN A 344 -19.13 20.42 22.74
N ALA A 345 -20.05 19.75 22.03
CA ALA A 345 -21.45 20.16 21.98
C ALA A 345 -22.16 19.93 23.32
N GLU A 346 -21.87 18.81 23.99
CA GLU A 346 -22.50 18.48 25.28
C GLU A 346 -22.01 19.38 26.42
N ASP A 347 -20.70 19.68 26.47
CA ASP A 347 -20.14 20.57 27.50
C ASP A 347 -20.74 21.99 27.40
N LEU A 348 -20.95 22.49 26.17
CA LEU A 348 -21.59 23.79 25.93
C LEU A 348 -23.09 23.76 26.29
N ALA A 349 -23.78 22.66 26.03
CA ALA A 349 -25.17 22.48 26.43
C ALA A 349 -25.31 22.42 27.95
N ALA A 350 -24.42 21.68 28.64
CA ALA A 350 -24.38 21.60 30.09
C ALA A 350 -24.04 22.95 30.76
N ALA A 351 -23.22 23.79 30.10
CA ALA A 351 -22.90 25.13 30.57
C ALA A 351 -24.06 26.15 30.40
N GLY A 352 -25.21 25.74 29.87
CA GLY A 352 -26.38 26.62 29.69
C GLY A 352 -26.16 27.75 28.66
N VAL A 353 -25.13 27.64 27.83
CA VAL A 353 -24.86 28.63 26.78
C VAL A 353 -25.80 28.37 25.61
N ASN A 354 -26.75 29.27 25.38
CA ASN A 354 -27.68 29.18 24.25
C ASN A 354 -26.93 29.29 22.91
N VAL A 355 -26.62 28.14 22.31
CA VAL A 355 -25.88 28.01 21.02
C VAL A 355 -26.62 28.70 19.86
N ALA A 356 -27.95 28.86 19.96
CA ALA A 356 -28.78 29.44 18.90
C ALA A 356 -28.55 30.95 18.63
N GLN A 357 -27.81 31.68 19.47
CA GLN A 357 -27.51 33.12 19.25
C GLN A 357 -26.03 33.42 18.97
N ALA A 358 -25.14 32.43 18.99
CA ALA A 358 -23.72 32.63 18.73
C ALA A 358 -23.38 32.40 17.24
N GLN A 359 -23.89 33.26 16.35
CA GLN A 359 -23.31 33.38 15.01
C GLN A 359 -21.94 34.05 15.11
N PRO A 360 -20.90 33.53 14.43
CA PRO A 360 -19.57 34.13 14.46
C PRO A 360 -19.56 35.42 13.63
N GLN A 361 -19.83 36.56 14.27
CA GLN A 361 -19.37 37.84 13.72
C GLN A 361 -17.84 37.85 13.77
N VAL A 362 -17.23 37.79 12.59
CA VAL A 362 -15.78 37.89 12.37
C VAL A 362 -15.36 39.33 12.69
N GLN A 363 -15.18 39.65 13.97
CA GLN A 363 -14.69 40.95 14.42
C GLN A 363 -13.27 40.78 14.97
N ASN A 364 -12.32 41.46 14.29
CA ASN A 364 -10.87 41.55 14.56
C ASN A 364 -10.48 41.36 16.04
N GLN A 365 -10.12 40.13 16.43
CA GLN A 365 -9.41 39.85 17.67
C GLN A 365 -7.90 39.96 17.41
N ASN A 366 -7.33 41.14 17.65
CA ASN A 366 -5.88 41.34 17.54
C ASN A 366 -5.25 41.99 18.79
N GLN A 367 -5.91 41.94 19.95
CA GLN A 367 -5.34 42.50 21.19
C GLN A 367 -5.58 41.59 22.40
N ASN A 368 -4.49 41.35 23.15
CA ASN A 368 -4.31 40.58 24.40
C ASN A 368 -3.98 39.07 24.30
N GLN A 369 -2.69 38.76 24.07
CA GLN A 369 -2.09 37.41 24.09
C GLN A 369 -1.77 36.83 25.50
N ASN A 370 -2.23 37.43 26.60
CA ASN A 370 -1.87 36.98 27.97
C ASN A 370 -2.99 36.27 28.76
N GLN A 371 -4.09 35.87 28.13
CA GLN A 371 -5.11 35.06 28.81
C GLN A 371 -4.76 33.57 28.70
N GLN A 372 -4.43 32.95 29.85
CA GLN A 372 -4.29 31.51 30.02
C GLN A 372 -5.54 30.82 29.45
N SER A 373 -5.32 30.02 28.40
CA SER A 373 -6.38 29.23 27.79
C SER A 373 -6.96 28.24 28.82
N PRO A 374 -8.30 28.15 28.95
CA PRO A 374 -8.93 27.20 29.86
C PRO A 374 -8.50 25.76 29.54
N PRO A 375 -8.42 24.87 30.55
CA PRO A 375 -8.02 23.48 30.37
C PRO A 375 -8.95 22.80 29.36
N VAL A 376 -8.38 22.27 28.28
CA VAL A 376 -9.14 21.58 27.23
C VAL A 376 -9.69 20.26 27.80
N PRO A 377 -11.01 20.01 27.74
CA PRO A 377 -11.59 18.76 28.23
C PRO A 377 -11.01 17.57 27.46
N THR A 378 -10.52 16.55 28.18
CA THR A 378 -9.93 15.34 27.57
C THR A 378 -11.02 14.35 27.22
N THR A 379 -11.21 14.07 25.93
CA THR A 379 -12.16 13.05 25.45
C THR A 379 -11.60 11.64 25.67
N PRO A 380 -12.41 10.58 25.80
CA PRO A 380 -11.89 9.20 25.85
C PRO A 380 -11.06 8.88 24.59
N LEU A 381 -11.53 9.34 23.41
CA LEU A 381 -10.86 9.16 22.13
C LEU A 381 -9.44 9.76 22.12
N SER A 382 -9.22 10.89 22.79
CA SER A 382 -7.89 11.53 22.89
C SER A 382 -6.82 10.63 23.52
N LYS A 383 -7.25 9.66 24.35
CA LYS A 383 -6.38 8.74 25.09
C LYS A 383 -6.21 7.39 24.39
N THR A 384 -7.15 6.99 23.55
CA THR A 384 -7.15 5.65 22.93
C THR A 384 -6.68 5.66 21.48
N LEU A 385 -7.00 6.71 20.71
CA LEU A 385 -6.73 6.74 19.28
C LEU A 385 -5.22 6.92 19.00
N GLN A 386 -4.59 5.84 18.54
CA GLN A 386 -3.15 5.73 18.32
C GLN A 386 -2.76 5.86 16.86
N ARG A 387 -3.64 5.43 15.94
CA ARG A 387 -3.35 5.36 14.50
C ARG A 387 -4.45 6.02 13.69
N VAL A 388 -4.05 6.90 12.78
CA VAL A 388 -4.96 7.57 11.86
C VAL A 388 -4.47 7.41 10.42
N CYS A 389 -5.34 6.96 9.53
CA CYS A 389 -5.05 6.79 8.11
C CYS A 389 -6.09 7.48 7.22
N PHE A 390 -5.65 8.43 6.39
CA PHE A 390 -6.48 9.07 5.38
C PHE A 390 -6.17 8.45 4.00
N PRO A 391 -6.95 7.45 3.55
CA PRO A 391 -6.68 6.73 2.31
C PRO A 391 -6.90 7.61 1.07
N HIS A 392 -7.81 8.58 1.16
CA HIS A 392 -8.10 9.51 0.07
C HIS A 392 -7.18 10.74 0.15
N PRO A 393 -6.73 11.27 -1.00
CA PRO A 393 -5.98 12.52 -1.03
C PRO A 393 -6.77 13.67 -0.40
N MET A 394 -6.17 14.30 0.60
CA MET A 394 -6.69 15.51 1.22
C MET A 394 -6.41 16.71 0.33
N HIS A 395 -7.47 17.39 -0.11
CA HIS A 395 -7.37 18.63 -0.87
C HIS A 395 -7.14 19.80 0.09
N LEU A 396 -5.94 20.39 0.04
CA LEU A 396 -5.55 21.50 0.93
C LEU A 396 -6.39 22.78 0.74
N ARG A 397 -7.11 22.89 -0.38
CA ARG A 397 -8.04 24.00 -0.62
C ARG A 397 -9.18 23.99 0.41
N ASP A 398 -9.64 22.80 0.80
CA ASP A 398 -10.81 22.61 1.65
C ASP A 398 -10.43 22.48 3.14
N LEU A 399 -9.15 22.21 3.42
CA LEU A 399 -8.63 21.98 4.77
C LEU A 399 -7.60 23.04 5.14
N THR A 400 -8.03 24.00 5.97
CA THR A 400 -7.11 24.98 6.53
C THR A 400 -6.16 24.29 7.52
N PRO A 401 -4.87 24.70 7.61
CA PRO A 401 -3.95 24.19 8.62
C PRO A 401 -4.55 24.28 10.03
N LEU A 402 -5.30 25.35 10.33
CA LEU A 402 -5.97 25.51 11.61
C LEU A 402 -7.00 24.41 11.91
N ALA A 403 -7.79 23.99 10.91
CA ALA A 403 -8.76 22.90 11.07
C ALA A 403 -8.07 21.57 11.35
N ILE A 404 -6.99 21.27 10.62
CA ILE A 404 -6.15 20.08 10.84
C ILE A 404 -5.56 20.12 12.25
N SER A 405 -5.00 21.26 12.64
CA SER A 405 -4.39 21.46 13.96
C SER A 405 -5.38 21.18 15.09
N ARG A 406 -6.57 21.76 15.02
CA ARG A 406 -7.61 21.62 16.05
C ARG A 406 -7.97 20.16 16.29
N VAL A 407 -8.17 19.38 15.23
CA VAL A 407 -8.54 17.97 15.33
C VAL A 407 -7.38 17.14 15.89
N LEU A 408 -6.18 17.32 15.34
CA LEU A 408 -5.03 16.48 15.70
C LEU A 408 -4.41 16.81 17.06
N LEU A 409 -4.44 18.09 17.48
CA LEU A 409 -3.91 18.52 18.78
C LEU A 409 -4.67 17.86 19.95
N GLY A 410 -5.95 17.53 19.73
CA GLY A 410 -6.76 16.79 20.70
C GLY A 410 -6.47 15.30 20.77
N LEU A 411 -5.61 14.74 19.92
CA LEU A 411 -5.30 13.30 19.86
C LEU A 411 -3.94 13.00 20.49
N HIS A 412 -3.85 13.12 21.82
CA HIS A 412 -2.59 12.99 22.56
C HIS A 412 -1.95 11.59 22.48
N ALA A 413 -2.75 10.54 22.26
CA ALA A 413 -2.27 9.17 22.10
C ALA A 413 -1.78 8.84 20.68
N LEU A 414 -1.87 9.78 19.72
CA LEU A 414 -1.53 9.53 18.33
C LEU A 414 -0.02 9.25 18.16
N THR A 415 0.29 8.05 17.70
CA THR A 415 1.66 7.56 17.46
C THR A 415 1.92 7.26 15.99
N SER A 416 0.88 6.95 15.20
CA SER A 416 1.01 6.69 13.77
C SER A 416 0.04 7.54 12.96
N ILE A 417 0.55 8.18 11.91
CA ILE A 417 -0.29 8.92 10.95
C ILE A 417 0.08 8.56 9.52
N LYS A 418 -0.93 8.27 8.71
CA LYS A 418 -0.82 8.06 7.27
C LYS A 418 -1.71 9.05 6.53
N VAL A 419 -1.11 9.87 5.67
CA VAL A 419 -1.79 10.98 5.01
C VAL A 419 -1.39 11.06 3.55
N THR A 420 -2.37 11.17 2.66
CA THR A 420 -2.16 11.52 1.26
C THR A 420 -2.61 12.95 1.02
N PHE A 421 -1.80 13.78 0.38
CA PHE A 421 -2.08 15.16 0.05
C PHE A 421 -2.17 15.37 -1.46
N ALA A 422 -3.24 16.04 -1.88
CA ALA A 422 -3.41 16.58 -3.22
C ALA A 422 -3.18 18.10 -3.18
N ILE A 423 -1.92 18.51 -3.31
CA ILE A 423 -1.53 19.93 -3.24
C ILE A 423 -1.81 20.60 -4.60
N GLN A 424 -2.72 21.57 -4.59
CA GLN A 424 -2.92 22.48 -5.72
C GLN A 424 -1.91 23.65 -5.61
N GLY A 425 -1.43 24.18 -6.73
CA GLY A 425 -0.39 25.22 -6.73
C GLY A 425 -0.83 26.49 -5.98
N GLY A 426 0.10 27.10 -5.24
CA GLY A 426 -0.13 28.35 -4.49
C GLY A 426 -0.31 28.20 -2.98
N TYR A 427 -0.44 26.97 -2.47
CA TYR A 427 -0.52 26.71 -1.03
C TYR A 427 0.87 26.44 -0.41
N ASP A 428 1.08 26.95 0.79
CA ASP A 428 2.28 26.65 1.60
C ASP A 428 2.16 25.24 2.20
N SER A 429 2.64 24.26 1.44
CA SER A 429 2.75 22.85 1.87
C SER A 429 3.53 22.74 3.19
N ASN A 430 4.61 23.52 3.35
CA ASN A 430 5.42 23.51 4.56
C ASN A 430 4.61 23.95 5.78
N GLY A 431 3.68 24.89 5.61
CA GLY A 431 2.75 25.32 6.66
C GLY A 431 1.91 24.16 7.21
N VAL A 432 1.36 23.32 6.32
CA VAL A 432 0.59 22.12 6.70
C VAL A 432 1.46 21.11 7.41
N PHE A 433 2.67 20.84 6.91
CA PHE A 433 3.60 19.91 7.57
C PHE A 433 4.03 20.40 8.94
N ARG A 434 4.37 21.68 9.08
CA ARG A 434 4.69 22.28 10.38
C ARG A 434 3.54 22.17 11.36
N THR A 435 2.32 22.34 10.85
CA THR A 435 1.12 22.15 11.67
C THR A 435 0.97 20.69 12.11
N LEU A 436 1.11 19.72 11.20
CA LEU A 436 1.10 18.30 11.57
C LEU A 436 2.15 17.96 12.64
N VAL A 437 3.38 18.43 12.45
CA VAL A 437 4.49 18.20 13.39
C VAL A 437 4.19 18.84 14.75
N ALA A 438 3.66 20.06 14.77
CA ALA A 438 3.32 20.77 16.00
C ALA A 438 2.14 20.12 16.74
N SER A 439 1.13 19.62 16.01
CA SER A 439 -0.06 18.99 16.59
C SER A 439 0.19 17.59 17.13
N CYS A 440 1.21 16.88 16.62
CA CYS A 440 1.44 15.46 16.95
C CYS A 440 2.90 15.19 17.39
N PRO A 441 3.36 15.74 18.52
CA PRO A 441 4.76 15.60 18.97
C PRO A 441 5.16 14.18 19.38
N HIS A 442 4.19 13.27 19.53
CA HIS A 442 4.42 11.89 19.96
C HIS A 442 4.46 10.86 18.83
N LEU A 443 4.41 11.29 17.57
CA LEU A 443 4.48 10.38 16.42
C LEU A 443 5.76 9.54 16.43
N SER A 444 5.59 8.22 16.31
CA SER A 444 6.64 7.25 16.05
C SER A 444 6.67 6.84 14.58
N ASP A 445 5.54 6.87 13.88
CA ASP A 445 5.40 6.37 12.51
C ASP A 445 4.66 7.38 11.65
N MET A 446 5.26 7.81 10.55
CA MET A 446 4.68 8.82 9.66
C MET A 446 4.76 8.37 8.21
N ASP A 447 3.61 8.29 7.54
CA ASP A 447 3.51 7.97 6.10
C ASP A 447 2.84 9.14 5.37
N ILE A 448 3.61 9.85 4.54
CA ILE A 448 3.14 11.00 3.76
C ILE A 448 3.27 10.68 2.28
N THR A 449 2.17 10.86 1.55
CA THR A 449 2.17 10.81 0.08
C THR A 449 1.69 12.13 -0.50
N CYS A 450 2.41 12.72 -1.44
CA CYS A 450 2.06 13.97 -2.13
C CYS A 450 1.94 13.73 -3.65
N THR A 451 0.74 13.76 -4.21
CA THR A 451 0.46 13.16 -5.55
C THR A 451 0.49 14.10 -6.74
N ASN A 452 0.06 15.36 -6.61
CA ASN A 452 -0.29 16.18 -7.78
C ASN A 452 0.84 17.10 -8.26
N ARG A 453 1.62 17.66 -7.35
CA ARG A 453 2.68 18.61 -7.66
C ARG A 453 3.84 18.49 -6.70
N PRO A 454 5.04 18.89 -7.15
CA PRO A 454 6.17 19.01 -6.24
C PRO A 454 5.80 19.94 -5.09
N SER A 455 5.81 19.36 -3.90
CA SER A 455 5.21 19.98 -2.73
C SER A 455 6.23 20.83 -1.98
N PHE A 456 7.43 20.29 -1.77
CA PHE A 456 8.51 20.94 -1.03
C PHE A 456 9.84 20.25 -1.36
N PHE A 457 10.95 20.92 -1.10
CA PHE A 457 12.27 20.30 -1.15
C PHE A 457 12.52 19.45 0.09
N LEU A 458 13.25 18.34 -0.07
CA LEU A 458 13.63 17.46 1.05
C LEU A 458 14.32 18.21 2.20
N ASP A 459 15.04 19.30 1.91
CA ASP A 459 15.69 20.15 2.91
C ASP A 459 14.71 20.87 3.85
N ALA A 460 13.68 21.50 3.29
CA ALA A 460 12.64 22.19 4.06
C ALA A 460 11.84 21.20 4.91
N PHE A 461 11.61 20.00 4.37
CA PHE A 461 10.98 18.90 5.07
C PHE A 461 11.82 18.37 6.23
N ALA A 462 13.10 18.09 6.00
CA ALA A 462 14.03 17.65 7.04
C ALA A 462 14.07 18.64 8.21
N THR A 463 14.09 19.94 7.92
CA THR A 463 14.05 21.00 8.95
C THR A 463 12.75 20.95 9.76
N SER A 464 11.62 20.75 9.09
CA SER A 464 10.31 20.69 9.75
C SER A 464 10.14 19.45 10.62
N LEU A 465 10.77 18.32 10.25
CA LEU A 465 10.69 17.08 11.02
C LEU A 465 11.37 17.16 12.40
N ARG A 466 12.26 18.13 12.66
CA ARG A 466 12.99 18.24 13.94
C ARG A 466 12.08 18.29 15.18
N GLY A 467 10.82 18.70 15.02
CA GLY A 467 9.84 18.67 16.11
C GLY A 467 9.40 17.26 16.53
N LEU A 468 9.56 16.26 15.68
CA LEU A 468 9.15 14.87 15.92
C LEU A 468 10.26 14.04 16.56
N SER A 469 10.64 14.42 17.78
CA SER A 469 11.71 13.75 18.53
C SER A 469 11.46 12.27 18.87
N ARG A 470 10.28 11.71 18.58
CA ARG A 470 9.95 10.29 18.81
C ARG A 470 9.82 9.48 17.51
N LEU A 471 10.00 10.12 16.36
CA LEU A 471 9.83 9.48 15.06
C LEU A 471 10.88 8.38 14.86
N ARG A 472 10.40 7.17 14.53
CA ARG A 472 11.20 5.96 14.32
C ARG A 472 11.12 5.48 12.88
N THR A 473 9.95 5.57 12.28
CA THR A 473 9.74 5.20 10.88
C THR A 473 9.12 6.34 10.10
N LEU A 474 9.56 6.48 8.85
CA LEU A 474 9.07 7.50 7.94
C LEU A 474 8.93 6.90 6.53
N SER A 475 7.76 7.06 5.92
CA SER A 475 7.51 6.78 4.52
C SER A 475 7.12 8.09 3.83
N LEU A 476 7.86 8.46 2.79
CA LEU A 476 7.68 9.72 2.09
C LEU A 476 7.58 9.46 0.59
N ALA A 477 6.42 9.73 0.00
CA ALA A 477 6.22 9.69 -1.45
C ALA A 477 5.93 11.10 -1.99
N LEU A 478 6.72 11.55 -2.97
CA LEU A 478 6.73 12.92 -3.47
C LEU A 478 6.77 12.95 -5.00
N VAL A 479 6.21 13.99 -5.62
CA VAL A 479 6.50 14.31 -7.02
C VAL A 479 7.86 14.99 -7.13
N ARG A 480 8.77 14.39 -7.91
CA ARG A 480 10.14 14.91 -8.10
C ARG A 480 10.17 16.29 -8.73
N MET A 481 10.99 17.18 -8.19
CA MET A 481 11.26 18.51 -8.73
C MET A 481 12.40 18.50 -9.78
N PRO A 482 12.31 19.28 -10.88
CA PRO A 482 13.50 19.60 -11.67
C PRO A 482 14.48 20.41 -10.82
N GLY A 483 15.75 20.01 -10.82
CA GLY A 483 16.79 20.63 -9.98
C GLY A 483 16.82 20.12 -8.54
N GLU A 484 16.00 19.12 -8.19
CA GLU A 484 16.10 18.45 -6.90
C GLU A 484 17.44 17.72 -6.77
N GLU A 485 18.02 17.81 -5.58
CA GLU A 485 19.26 17.10 -5.25
C GLU A 485 19.08 15.57 -5.33
N PRO A 486 20.17 14.79 -5.43
CA PRO A 486 20.08 13.35 -5.39
C PRO A 486 19.38 12.86 -4.11
N MET A 487 18.52 11.84 -4.23
CA MET A 487 17.68 11.34 -3.13
C MET A 487 18.46 11.04 -1.84
N HIS A 488 19.65 10.45 -1.96
CA HIS A 488 20.49 10.10 -0.81
C HIS A 488 21.03 11.34 -0.06
N VAL A 489 21.23 12.48 -0.75
CA VAL A 489 21.63 13.74 -0.11
C VAL A 489 20.48 14.26 0.75
N GLY A 490 19.26 14.30 0.22
CA GLY A 490 18.09 14.68 1.02
C GLY A 490 17.80 13.70 2.17
N ALA A 491 17.97 12.40 1.92
CA ALA A 491 17.88 11.35 2.95
C ALA A 491 18.89 11.56 4.09
N SER A 492 20.12 11.96 3.77
CA SER A 492 21.15 12.26 4.78
C SER A 492 20.73 13.41 5.70
N ARG A 493 20.10 14.45 5.15
CA ARG A 493 19.58 15.59 5.94
C ARG A 493 18.40 15.18 6.82
N ILE A 494 17.50 14.34 6.31
CA ILE A 494 16.40 13.78 7.10
C ILE A 494 16.93 12.97 8.28
N ALA A 495 17.91 12.09 8.04
CA ALA A 495 18.55 11.27 9.08
C ALA A 495 19.24 12.13 10.15
N LEU A 496 20.01 13.15 9.73
CA LEU A 496 20.68 14.08 10.64
C LEU A 496 19.70 14.96 11.42
N ALA A 497 18.57 15.34 10.82
CA ALA A 497 17.53 16.12 11.49
C ALA A 497 16.76 15.30 12.54
N ASN A 498 16.70 13.97 12.40
CA ASN A 498 15.99 13.08 13.32
C ASN A 498 16.84 11.85 13.68
N PRO A 499 17.76 11.99 14.65
CA PRO A 499 18.67 10.92 15.09
C PRO A 499 18.02 9.62 15.57
N ARG A 500 16.71 9.65 15.88
CA ARG A 500 15.95 8.50 16.39
C ARG A 500 15.25 7.68 15.32
N LEU A 501 15.31 8.12 14.06
CA LEU A 501 14.84 7.31 12.93
C LEU A 501 15.65 6.02 12.88
N LYS A 502 14.96 4.89 12.72
CA LYS A 502 15.59 3.58 12.53
C LYS A 502 15.67 3.22 11.06
N SER A 503 14.56 3.44 10.36
CA SER A 503 14.41 3.12 8.95
C SER A 503 13.43 4.09 8.32
N PHE A 504 13.69 4.53 7.09
CA PHE A 504 12.75 5.34 6.34
C PHE A 504 12.85 5.08 4.84
N SER A 505 11.81 5.45 4.10
CA SER A 505 11.77 5.34 2.64
C SER A 505 11.37 6.64 1.97
N ILE A 506 12.03 6.95 0.86
CA ILE A 506 11.68 8.07 -0.02
C ILE A 506 11.34 7.49 -1.39
N ALA A 507 10.19 7.87 -1.92
CA ALA A 507 9.71 7.45 -3.23
C ALA A 507 9.39 8.69 -4.07
N PHE A 508 10.06 8.84 -5.20
CA PHE A 508 9.67 9.82 -6.21
C PHE A 508 8.63 9.20 -7.13
N ILE A 509 7.38 9.66 -7.01
CA ILE A 509 6.26 9.27 -7.84
C ILE A 509 6.12 10.25 -9.02
N PRO A 510 5.61 9.78 -10.18
CA PRO A 510 5.27 10.68 -11.27
C PRO A 510 4.12 11.61 -10.83
N ALA A 511 4.09 12.83 -11.38
CA ALA A 511 2.95 13.73 -11.18
C ALA A 511 1.66 13.03 -11.64
N GLN A 512 0.73 12.81 -10.72
CA GLN A 512 -0.52 12.16 -11.06
C GLN A 512 -1.38 13.10 -11.91
N GLY A 513 -1.90 12.58 -13.02
CA GLY A 513 -3.00 13.22 -13.74
C GLY A 513 -4.31 13.03 -12.99
N THR A 514 -5.44 13.15 -13.68
CA THR A 514 -6.78 12.90 -13.13
C THR A 514 -7.06 11.43 -12.78
N SER A 515 -6.06 10.54 -12.87
CA SER A 515 -6.22 9.11 -12.60
C SER A 515 -6.07 8.85 -11.10
N GLU A 516 -7.05 8.16 -10.51
CA GLU A 516 -7.03 7.77 -9.09
C GLU A 516 -6.00 6.67 -8.79
N VAL A 517 -5.56 5.92 -9.81
CA VAL A 517 -4.68 4.76 -9.61
C VAL A 517 -3.27 5.24 -9.25
N PRO A 518 -2.71 4.81 -8.09
CA PRO A 518 -1.34 5.12 -7.72
C PRO A 518 -0.35 4.56 -8.76
N LEU A 519 0.35 5.45 -9.45
CA LEU A 519 1.43 5.05 -10.35
C LEU A 519 2.65 4.57 -9.54
N PRO A 520 3.37 3.54 -10.01
CA PRO A 520 4.57 3.07 -9.34
C PRO A 520 5.62 4.20 -9.28
N PRO A 521 6.46 4.23 -8.22
CA PRO A 521 7.49 5.24 -8.10
C PRO A 521 8.55 5.10 -9.21
N VAL A 522 8.97 6.24 -9.75
CA VAL A 522 10.06 6.32 -10.74
C VAL A 522 11.40 5.96 -10.10
N GLU A 523 11.57 6.37 -8.85
CA GLU A 523 12.77 6.17 -8.06
C GLU A 523 12.35 5.92 -6.61
N GLN A 524 12.87 4.88 -5.96
CA GLN A 524 12.57 4.58 -4.57
C GLN A 524 13.85 4.23 -3.83
N GLY A 525 14.06 4.83 -2.67
CA GLY A 525 15.14 4.52 -1.74
C GLY A 525 14.57 4.04 -0.40
N THR A 526 15.13 2.97 0.13
CA THR A 526 14.97 2.55 1.52
C THR A 526 16.28 2.77 2.25
N PHE A 527 16.21 3.37 3.43
CA PHE A 527 17.34 3.87 4.18
C PHE A 527 17.28 3.33 5.61
N ASP A 528 18.30 2.58 6.01
CA ASP A 528 18.44 2.07 7.38
C ASP A 528 19.53 2.89 8.09
N LEU A 529 19.16 3.47 9.23
CA LEU A 529 20.05 4.37 9.97
C LEU A 529 20.79 3.60 11.07
N THR A 530 22.12 3.72 11.05
CA THR A 530 22.98 3.24 12.13
C THR A 530 23.51 4.41 12.94
N CYS A 531 23.37 4.30 14.26
CA CYS A 531 23.84 5.30 15.21
C CYS A 531 24.97 4.72 16.08
N ASP A 532 25.79 5.60 16.63
CA ASP A 532 26.79 5.24 17.64
C ASP A 532 26.16 4.95 19.02
N ALA A 533 27.00 4.71 20.02
CA ALA A 533 26.58 4.50 21.41
C ALA A 533 25.86 5.71 22.05
N HIS A 534 25.99 6.90 21.46
CA HIS A 534 25.34 8.13 21.92
C HIS A 534 24.04 8.42 21.17
N GLY A 535 23.66 7.58 20.20
CA GLY A 535 22.49 7.79 19.36
C GLY A 535 22.69 8.82 18.26
N ILE A 536 23.95 9.17 17.93
CA ILE A 536 24.28 10.08 16.84
C ILE A 536 24.32 9.29 15.53
N PRO A 537 23.69 9.78 14.45
CA PRO A 537 23.74 9.18 13.12
C PRO A 537 25.18 9.04 12.61
N VAL A 538 25.65 7.82 12.40
CA VAL A 538 27.00 7.55 11.86
C VAL A 538 26.92 7.19 10.40
N CYS A 539 25.98 6.31 10.04
CA CYS A 539 25.96 5.78 8.70
C CYS A 539 24.55 5.39 8.24
N LEU A 540 24.30 5.60 6.95
CA LEU A 540 23.05 5.29 6.29
C LEU A 540 23.27 4.14 5.29
N ASP A 541 22.68 2.99 5.55
CA ASP A 541 22.65 1.88 4.60
C ASP A 541 21.53 2.15 3.58
N VAL A 542 21.92 2.32 2.31
CA VAL A 542 21.04 2.77 1.23
C VAL A 542 20.72 1.59 0.32
N SER A 543 19.44 1.33 0.10
CA SER A 543 18.95 0.43 -0.95
C SER A 543 18.06 1.22 -1.89
N GLN A 544 18.60 1.57 -3.05
CA GLN A 544 17.91 2.35 -4.05
C GLN A 544 17.47 1.48 -5.23
N ARG A 545 16.35 1.85 -5.81
CA ARG A 545 15.72 1.18 -6.94
C ARG A 545 15.21 2.22 -7.94
N TYR A 546 15.36 1.92 -9.22
CA TYR A 546 14.91 2.78 -10.30
C TYR A 546 13.95 2.00 -11.21
N ALA A 547 12.82 2.62 -11.54
CA ALA A 547 12.03 2.20 -12.67
C ALA A 547 12.86 2.40 -13.94
N ALA A 548 12.88 1.40 -14.82
CA ALA A 548 13.56 1.48 -16.10
C ALA A 548 12.81 2.43 -17.03
N VAL A 549 12.92 3.75 -16.79
CA VAL A 549 12.35 4.74 -17.68
C VAL A 549 13.23 4.80 -18.91
N TRP A 550 12.83 4.07 -19.94
CA TRP A 550 13.50 4.06 -21.23
C TRP A 550 13.57 5.50 -21.79
N PRO A 551 14.77 6.12 -21.85
CA PRO A 551 14.94 7.57 -21.95
C PRO A 551 14.48 8.18 -23.29
N TRP A 552 14.29 7.37 -24.32
CA TRP A 552 13.89 7.78 -25.66
C TRP A 552 12.39 8.12 -25.87
N LYS A 553 11.50 7.94 -24.87
CA LYS A 553 10.04 8.19 -25.07
C LYS A 553 9.51 9.55 -24.62
N SER A 554 10.23 10.34 -23.83
CA SER A 554 9.70 11.62 -23.30
C SER A 554 10.03 12.87 -24.13
N ARG A 555 10.74 12.76 -25.26
CA ARG A 555 10.89 13.89 -26.21
C ARG A 555 10.27 13.54 -27.56
N ALA A 556 8.97 13.76 -27.66
CA ALA A 556 8.25 13.77 -28.94
C ALA A 556 8.73 14.86 -29.93
N GLY A 557 9.73 15.68 -29.56
CA GLY A 557 10.38 16.68 -30.43
C GLY A 557 11.87 16.45 -30.73
N ALA A 558 12.50 15.37 -30.24
CA ALA A 558 13.96 15.16 -30.38
C ALA A 558 14.34 13.97 -31.28
N ARG A 559 13.63 13.79 -32.41
CA ARG A 559 14.02 12.80 -33.43
C ARG A 559 15.26 13.20 -34.25
N ALA A 560 15.73 14.45 -34.17
CA ALA A 560 16.88 14.92 -34.95
C ALA A 560 18.26 14.70 -34.29
N GLY A 561 18.35 14.78 -32.96
CA GLY A 561 19.65 14.92 -32.29
C GLY A 561 20.49 13.64 -32.13
N VAL A 562 19.88 12.45 -32.19
CA VAL A 562 20.64 11.19 -32.00
C VAL A 562 21.40 10.83 -33.28
N ALA A 563 20.78 11.02 -34.45
CA ALA A 563 21.45 10.87 -35.73
C ALA A 563 22.59 11.90 -35.87
N GLU A 564 22.38 13.14 -35.43
CA GLU A 564 23.42 14.19 -35.43
C GLU A 564 24.56 13.91 -34.44
N TRP A 565 24.28 13.36 -33.26
CA TRP A 565 25.34 12.99 -32.30
C TRP A 565 26.19 11.82 -32.81
N PHE A 566 25.56 10.76 -33.34
CA PHE A 566 26.29 9.66 -33.96
C PHE A 566 27.05 10.11 -35.23
N ALA A 567 26.49 11.01 -36.03
CA ALA A 567 27.18 11.61 -37.17
C ALA A 567 28.36 12.48 -36.75
N SER A 568 28.24 13.26 -35.67
CA SER A 568 29.32 14.11 -35.15
C SER A 568 30.46 13.28 -34.53
N VAL A 569 30.13 12.19 -33.82
CA VAL A 569 31.13 11.24 -33.30
C VAL A 569 31.81 10.47 -34.43
N ALA A 570 31.07 10.02 -35.45
CA ALA A 570 31.65 9.37 -36.62
C ALA A 570 32.56 10.31 -37.43
N SER A 571 32.16 11.58 -37.58
CA SER A 571 32.96 12.62 -38.24
C SER A 571 34.22 12.97 -37.45
N ALA A 572 34.16 13.01 -36.12
CA ALA A 572 35.33 13.27 -35.27
C ALA A 572 36.33 12.11 -35.25
N LEU A 573 35.87 10.88 -35.51
CA LEU A 573 36.70 9.68 -35.58
C LEU A 573 37.23 9.38 -36.99
N GLY A 574 36.89 10.20 -38.00
CA GLY A 574 37.33 10.03 -39.38
C GLY A 574 36.83 8.74 -40.03
N VAL A 575 35.74 8.15 -39.52
CA VAL A 575 35.17 6.91 -40.05
C VAL A 575 34.13 7.27 -41.10
N GLU A 576 34.53 7.32 -42.37
CA GLU A 576 33.59 7.36 -43.48
C GLU A 576 33.02 5.95 -43.71
N ALA A 577 31.80 5.69 -43.24
CA ALA A 577 31.05 4.50 -43.64
C ALA A 577 29.53 4.79 -43.74
N PRO A 578 28.86 4.29 -44.80
CA PRO A 578 27.45 4.59 -45.08
C PRO A 578 26.50 3.73 -44.22
N LEU A 579 25.59 4.39 -43.52
CA LEU A 579 24.47 3.75 -42.79
C LEU A 579 23.39 3.28 -43.79
N ILE A 580 23.53 2.07 -44.30
CA ILE A 580 22.44 1.30 -44.92
C ILE A 580 22.34 -0.01 -44.14
N LEU A 581 21.44 -0.08 -43.15
CA LEU A 581 20.81 -1.29 -42.60
C LEU A 581 20.07 -0.90 -41.31
N LEU A 582 18.87 -0.35 -41.43
CA LEU A 582 17.79 -0.42 -40.42
C LEU A 582 16.47 0.15 -40.98
N GLU A 583 16.14 -0.22 -42.21
CA GLU A 583 14.77 -0.12 -42.73
C GLU A 583 14.43 -1.46 -43.34
N ASN A 584 13.79 -2.35 -42.56
CA ASN A 584 12.92 -3.43 -43.04
C ASN A 584 12.40 -4.24 -41.86
N SER A 585 11.34 -3.75 -41.19
CA SER A 585 10.29 -4.60 -40.60
C SER A 585 9.20 -3.78 -39.89
N VAL A 586 8.37 -3.05 -40.63
CA VAL A 586 6.99 -2.77 -40.17
C VAL A 586 6.08 -2.73 -41.40
N GLY A 587 5.39 -3.84 -41.66
CA GLY A 587 4.27 -3.87 -42.59
C GLY A 587 3.10 -3.08 -41.99
N THR A 588 2.77 -1.95 -42.61
CA THR A 588 1.57 -1.18 -42.32
C THR A 588 0.40 -1.78 -43.09
N SER A 589 -0.45 -2.55 -42.41
CA SER A 589 -1.84 -2.74 -42.85
C SER A 589 -2.74 -1.99 -41.89
N GLY A 590 -3.46 -1.00 -42.42
CA GLY A 590 -4.32 -0.12 -41.67
C GLY A 590 -5.64 -0.80 -41.28
N VAL A 591 -6.00 -0.62 -40.01
CA VAL A 591 -7.40 -0.55 -39.57
C VAL A 591 -7.46 0.58 -38.55
N ARG A 592 -8.05 1.71 -38.94
CA ARG A 592 -8.40 2.82 -38.06
C ARG A 592 -9.70 2.45 -37.34
N TYR A 593 -9.60 2.00 -36.09
CA TYR A 593 -10.65 2.24 -35.11
C TYR A 593 -10.09 3.15 -34.03
N GLY A 594 -10.64 4.35 -33.96
CA GLY A 594 -10.36 5.32 -32.90
C GLY A 594 -11.07 4.88 -31.63
N LEU A 595 -10.28 4.54 -30.61
CA LEU A 595 -10.47 4.86 -29.19
C LEU A 595 -9.27 4.21 -28.49
N GLY A 596 -8.23 4.99 -28.25
CA GLY A 596 -7.06 4.54 -27.52
C GLY A 596 -6.54 5.72 -26.76
N ASP A 597 -6.97 5.87 -25.51
CA ASP A 597 -6.44 6.89 -24.62
C ASP A 597 -4.90 6.71 -24.52
N PRO A 598 -4.09 7.68 -24.99
CA PRO A 598 -2.64 7.60 -24.90
C PRO A 598 -2.14 7.54 -23.44
N ALA A 599 -2.96 7.87 -22.44
CA ALA A 599 -2.63 7.69 -21.03
C ALA A 599 -2.48 6.20 -20.66
N LEU A 600 -3.29 5.32 -21.24
CA LEU A 600 -3.30 3.88 -20.93
C LEU A 600 -2.03 3.19 -21.45
N TRP A 601 -1.56 3.57 -22.65
CA TRP A 601 -0.27 3.11 -23.19
C TRP A 601 0.95 3.59 -22.38
N ARG A 602 0.85 4.74 -21.70
CA ARG A 602 1.91 5.22 -20.80
C ARG A 602 1.94 4.39 -19.53
N ALA A 603 0.78 4.11 -18.91
CA ALA A 603 0.70 3.27 -17.72
C ALA A 603 1.26 1.86 -17.98
N LEU A 604 0.91 1.22 -19.10
CA LEU A 604 1.35 -0.14 -19.45
C LEU A 604 2.87 -0.27 -19.67
N ALA A 605 3.56 0.80 -20.11
CA ALA A 605 5.01 0.75 -20.32
C ALA A 605 5.82 0.74 -19.00
N PHE A 606 5.23 1.17 -17.88
CA PHE A 606 5.89 1.18 -16.57
C PHE A 606 5.90 -0.18 -15.87
N TYR A 607 5.03 -1.12 -16.26
CA TYR A 607 4.88 -2.40 -15.55
C TYR A 607 5.93 -3.47 -15.91
N ARG A 608 6.86 -3.20 -16.85
CA ARG A 608 8.00 -4.09 -17.10
C ARG A 608 9.15 -3.79 -16.14
N GLY A 609 9.22 -4.55 -15.05
CA GLY A 609 10.42 -4.94 -14.31
C GLY A 609 11.38 -3.83 -13.89
N TRP A 610 11.48 -3.58 -12.59
CA TRP A 610 12.50 -2.73 -11.98
C TRP A 610 13.88 -3.27 -12.35
N SER A 611 14.64 -2.58 -13.20
CA SER A 611 15.83 -3.20 -13.81
C SER A 611 17.14 -2.95 -13.06
N THR A 612 17.17 -2.05 -12.07
CA THR A 612 18.38 -1.85 -11.26
C THR A 612 18.05 -1.55 -9.80
N SER A 613 18.49 -2.44 -8.91
CA SER A 613 18.62 -2.16 -7.48
C SER A 613 20.10 -1.97 -7.17
N ARG A 614 20.43 -0.91 -6.44
CA ARG A 614 21.78 -0.61 -5.98
C ARG A 614 21.76 -0.53 -4.46
N ARG A 615 22.76 -1.13 -3.82
CA ARG A 615 22.96 -1.03 -2.37
C ARG A 615 24.35 -0.49 -2.09
N TRP A 616 24.43 0.49 -1.20
CA TRP A 616 25.70 1.06 -0.75
C TRP A 616 25.50 1.69 0.63
N ARG A 617 26.61 2.15 1.20
CA ARG A 617 26.68 2.72 2.53
C ARG A 617 27.11 4.19 2.43
N TYR A 618 26.43 5.09 3.11
CA TYR A 618 26.70 6.53 3.08
C TYR A 618 27.09 7.04 4.48
N ASP A 619 28.30 7.57 4.63
CA ASP A 619 28.81 8.09 5.90
C ASP A 619 28.17 9.45 6.22
N LEU A 620 27.63 9.59 7.43
CA LEU A 620 26.95 10.81 7.90
C LEU A 620 27.84 11.66 8.81
N ARG A 621 29.02 11.17 9.18
CA ARG A 621 29.93 11.90 10.06
C ARG A 621 30.47 13.16 9.36
N PRO A 622 30.64 14.27 10.09
CA PRO A 622 31.22 15.48 9.53
C PRO A 622 32.67 15.23 9.11
N SER A 623 33.13 15.94 8.09
CA SER A 623 34.53 15.92 7.66
C SER A 623 35.46 16.25 8.83
N GLY A 624 36.41 15.36 9.15
CA GLY A 624 37.34 15.52 10.27
C GLY A 624 37.01 14.75 11.54
N HIS A 625 35.93 13.95 11.54
CA HIS A 625 35.63 13.05 12.66
C HIS A 625 36.78 12.04 12.88
N PRO A 626 37.26 11.80 14.11
CA PRO A 626 38.43 10.96 14.38
C PRO A 626 38.29 9.51 13.89
N ASP A 627 37.08 8.96 13.95
CA ASP A 627 36.78 7.59 13.50
C ASP A 627 36.55 7.46 11.98
N LEU A 628 36.64 8.57 11.24
CA LEU A 628 36.52 8.53 9.79
C LEU A 628 37.81 7.94 9.24
N GLU A 629 37.74 6.70 8.76
CA GLU A 629 38.89 6.04 8.15
C GLU A 629 39.49 6.99 7.11
N LYS A 630 40.77 7.32 7.29
CA LYS A 630 41.50 8.18 6.35
C LYS A 630 41.62 7.42 5.03
N LYS A 631 40.66 7.65 4.14
CA LYS A 631 40.66 7.05 2.81
C LYS A 631 41.93 7.44 2.08
N GLY A 632 42.59 6.45 1.51
CA GLY A 632 43.80 6.68 0.72
C GLY A 632 43.47 7.53 -0.51
N LEU A 633 44.44 8.30 -1.01
CA LEU A 633 44.27 9.13 -2.21
C LEU A 633 43.81 8.31 -3.44
N PHE A 634 44.16 7.02 -3.48
CA PHE A 634 43.68 6.07 -4.50
C PHE A 634 42.20 5.74 -4.37
N GLU A 635 41.67 5.67 -3.14
CA GLU A 635 40.26 5.38 -2.91
C GLU A 635 39.39 6.54 -3.39
N LEU A 636 39.85 7.79 -3.18
CA LEU A 636 39.20 8.99 -3.73
C LEU A 636 39.05 8.94 -5.26
N LEU A 637 40.02 8.37 -5.97
CA LEU A 637 39.95 8.20 -7.43
C LEU A 637 38.95 7.12 -7.86
N THR A 638 38.71 6.13 -7.00
CA THR A 638 37.72 5.07 -7.26
C THR A 638 36.30 5.45 -6.82
N GLU A 639 36.17 6.47 -5.96
CA GLU A 639 34.88 6.94 -5.48
C GLU A 639 34.06 7.60 -6.60
N ARG A 640 32.76 7.26 -6.63
CA ARG A 640 31.75 7.84 -7.53
C ARG A 640 31.01 9.03 -6.90
N ASN A 641 31.64 9.74 -5.98
CA ASN A 641 31.11 10.98 -5.43
C ASN A 641 31.63 12.19 -6.25
N PRO A 642 31.04 13.40 -6.08
CA PRO A 642 31.51 14.60 -6.77
C PRO A 642 33.01 14.88 -6.55
N ALA A 643 33.52 14.65 -5.33
CA ALA A 643 34.94 14.81 -5.02
C ALA A 643 35.84 13.84 -5.81
N GLY A 644 35.40 12.58 -5.98
CA GLY A 644 36.10 11.59 -6.79
C GLY A 644 35.95 11.85 -8.29
N GLU A 645 34.87 12.47 -8.75
CA GLU A 645 34.74 12.99 -10.12
C GLU A 645 35.73 14.14 -10.36
N GLU A 646 35.83 15.11 -9.44
CA GLU A 646 36.81 16.19 -9.49
C GLU A 646 38.25 15.65 -9.43
N ALA A 647 38.54 14.69 -8.54
CA ALA A 647 39.86 14.08 -8.43
C ALA A 647 40.24 13.32 -9.72
N ARG A 648 39.30 12.58 -10.31
CA ARG A 648 39.51 11.92 -11.61
C ARG A 648 39.70 12.93 -12.73
N LEU A 649 38.95 14.04 -12.73
CA LEU A 649 39.13 15.13 -13.69
C LEU A 649 40.50 15.79 -13.54
N MET A 650 40.94 16.06 -12.30
CA MET A 650 42.26 16.62 -12.01
C MET A 650 43.39 15.66 -12.41
N LEU A 651 43.25 14.36 -12.12
CA LEU A 651 44.19 13.34 -12.56
C LEU A 651 44.24 13.25 -14.09
N PHE A 652 43.09 13.29 -14.76
CA PHE A 652 43.00 13.31 -16.22
C PHE A 652 43.68 14.55 -16.81
N CYS A 653 43.44 15.74 -16.25
CA CYS A 653 44.13 16.98 -16.62
C CYS A 653 45.65 16.87 -16.42
N LEU A 654 46.10 16.27 -15.31
CA LEU A 654 47.52 16.05 -15.04
C LEU A 654 48.15 15.07 -16.04
N CYS A 655 47.45 13.99 -16.41
CA CYS A 655 47.87 13.08 -17.47
C CYS A 655 48.00 13.80 -18.81
N LEU A 656 47.05 14.68 -19.17
CA LEU A 656 47.12 15.48 -20.39
C LEU A 656 48.32 16.45 -20.38
N LEU A 657 48.62 17.08 -19.24
CA LEU A 657 49.79 17.94 -19.08
C LEU A 657 51.11 17.16 -19.21
N LEU A 658 51.18 15.96 -18.63
CA LEU A 658 52.37 15.11 -18.78
C LEU A 658 52.58 14.68 -20.23
N LEU A 659 51.50 14.36 -20.94
CA LEU A 659 51.55 14.00 -22.37
C LEU A 659 52.00 15.20 -23.24
N THR A 660 51.55 16.42 -22.92
CA THR A 660 51.95 17.62 -23.68
C THR A 660 53.42 17.98 -23.44
N VAL A 661 53.89 17.93 -22.18
CA VAL A 661 55.31 18.14 -21.84
C VAL A 661 56.18 17.07 -22.50
N TRP A 662 55.75 15.80 -22.45
CA TRP A 662 56.44 14.71 -23.13
C TRP A 662 56.54 14.93 -24.64
N ALA A 663 55.46 15.38 -25.28
CA ALA A 663 55.46 15.70 -26.70
C ALA A 663 56.41 16.86 -27.04
N LEU A 664 56.48 17.90 -26.20
CA LEU A 664 57.40 19.03 -26.37
C LEU A 664 58.87 18.61 -26.22
N ILE A 665 59.20 17.83 -25.18
CA ILE A 665 60.56 17.29 -24.96
C ILE A 665 60.96 16.39 -26.12
N SER A 666 60.06 15.50 -26.56
CA SER A 666 60.29 14.59 -27.69
C SER A 666 60.48 15.32 -29.02
N LYS A 667 59.90 16.52 -29.17
CA LYS A 667 60.08 17.39 -30.33
C LYS A 667 61.42 18.13 -30.26
N ALA A 668 61.80 18.65 -29.09
CA ALA A 668 63.10 19.30 -28.88
C ALA A 668 64.28 18.33 -29.08
N ALA A 669 64.19 17.10 -28.56
CA ALA A 669 65.22 16.06 -28.71
C ALA A 669 65.39 15.54 -30.15
N ARG A 670 64.43 15.80 -31.05
CA ARG A 670 64.53 15.46 -32.48
C ARG A 670 65.00 16.62 -33.35
N GLY A 671 65.04 17.84 -32.81
CA GLY A 671 65.47 19.05 -33.51
C GLY A 671 66.89 19.52 -33.15
N ALA A 672 67.50 18.91 -32.12
CA ALA A 672 68.92 18.91 -31.87
C ALA A 672 69.53 17.65 -32.49
#